data_AF-A0A817ABK2-F1
#
_entry.id   AF-A0A817ABK2-F1
#
_cell.length_a   1.000
_cell.length_b   1.000
_cell.length_c   1.000
_cell.angle_alpha   90.00
_cell.angle_beta   90.00
_cell.angle_gamma   90.00
#
_symmetry.space_group_name_H-M   'P 1'
#
loop_
_entity.id
_entity.type
_entity.pdbx_description
1 polymer ?
#
loop_
_entity_poly.entity_id
_entity_poly.type
_entity_poly.pdbx_seq_one_letter_code
_entity_poly.pdbx_strand_id
1 'polypeptide(L)'
;MLCIKRFCFVMTTIVSAAPLTDLEKSMDNLIEVYHKYSNTSSNLIESTNTIIDVFHQYSNISSKLDGEEESIDIKTTCQLLDMMVMGSTFRPQVDYFVEYLKFQNDYKVINLDQWMGFYRFCNEATIDFVLFVVAGEHLLPPRIIEPNPSGAFKENLIKVYHMYSNTRSNLIDPEGIEKLCSDLDVSRTDIRFLMLAWTMKAEKQGYITHEEWTRGLKALRADTIDELKKALPLLEKEVRTPSNFADFYAYAFRYSLTEEKQEGIDIETICQLLGIVLGSTFRPQVDYFVEYLKIQNDYKVINIDQWMGFYRFCNEISFPEMTEYNPELAWPLLLNNFWTLFSEATRRCRSNGRWIQSHLPPRTCTVFFFEQLKKPTTGIINIFHHEFLCLSRAAAVEQALQVVVDVFHRYSNTASNLMDPEGIELLCSDLDVSRTDIRFLMLAWKMKAEKQGYYTQEEWTRGLVALGADTLDKLKKALPGLEKEVRTPLDFADFYAYAFRYSLTEEEEKSVDIETICQLLDMVMGSTFRPQVDYFVDYLKIQNDYKVITMDQWMGFYRFCNEISFPEMTEYNPGLAWPLLLNNFVEWIPTRIDITNVRLEKIVDVFYKYTNTSSNLIDPQGIELLSSDLDVSHTDVRILMLAWKMKAEKQGYFTQEEWTRGLMALRADTLSKLKNALPELEKEVRRPSNFADFYAYSFTYSLTEEKQESIDIETICQLLDTVMGSTFRPQVDYFVEYLKIQNDYKVINMDQWMGFYRFCNEISFPEMTEYNPELAWPLVLNNFVEWIREKQA
;
A
#
# COMPACT_ATOMS: atom_id res chain seq x y z
N MET A 1 42.24 7.82 -0.76
CA MET A 1 42.58 7.33 -2.13
C MET A 1 44.07 7.15 -2.43
N LEU A 2 44.95 8.18 -2.38
CA LEU A 2 46.38 7.99 -2.73
C LEU A 2 47.13 7.10 -1.71
N CYS A 3 46.74 7.18 -0.43
CA CYS A 3 47.22 6.26 0.62
C CYS A 3 46.70 4.83 0.42
N ILE A 4 45.50 4.65 -0.13
CA ILE A 4 44.90 3.34 -0.44
C ILE A 4 45.61 2.68 -1.63
N LYS A 5 45.98 3.46 -2.67
CA LYS A 5 46.80 2.94 -3.77
C LYS A 5 48.23 2.55 -3.34
N ARG A 6 48.85 3.32 -2.42
CA ARG A 6 50.14 2.94 -1.81
C ARG A 6 49.99 1.73 -0.86
N PHE A 7 48.86 1.61 -0.18
CA PHE A 7 48.50 0.47 0.66
C PHE A 7 48.35 -0.83 -0.16
N CYS A 8 47.62 -0.81 -1.28
CA CYS A 8 47.52 -1.98 -2.16
C CYS A 8 48.89 -2.38 -2.71
N PHE A 9 49.72 -1.42 -3.17
CA PHE A 9 51.06 -1.73 -3.66
C PHE A 9 51.99 -2.33 -2.59
N VAL A 10 51.94 -1.79 -1.37
CA VAL A 10 52.74 -2.31 -0.23
C VAL A 10 52.21 -3.67 0.23
N MET A 11 50.90 -3.89 0.29
CA MET A 11 50.29 -5.18 0.64
C MET A 11 50.59 -6.26 -0.42
N THR A 12 50.55 -5.94 -1.71
CA THR A 12 50.96 -6.88 -2.78
C THR A 12 52.44 -7.27 -2.67
N THR A 13 53.28 -6.31 -2.23
CA THR A 13 54.73 -6.53 -2.06
C THR A 13 55.07 -7.28 -0.76
N ILE A 14 54.29 -7.09 0.31
CA ILE A 14 54.47 -7.77 1.62
C ILE A 14 53.93 -9.20 1.59
N VAL A 15 52.78 -9.45 0.95
CA VAL A 15 52.19 -10.79 0.82
C VAL A 15 53.09 -11.73 0.00
N SER A 16 54.02 -11.19 -0.79
CA SER A 16 55.00 -11.97 -1.55
C SER A 16 56.33 -12.22 -0.81
N ALA A 17 56.56 -11.68 0.40
CA ALA A 17 57.79 -11.94 1.16
C ALA A 17 57.71 -11.58 2.67
N ALA A 18 57.18 -12.47 3.54
CA ALA A 18 57.63 -12.75 4.93
C ALA A 18 56.54 -13.49 5.77
N PRO A 19 56.90 -14.19 6.87
CA PRO A 19 55.97 -15.01 7.67
C PRO A 19 54.97 -14.19 8.51
N LEU A 20 53.81 -14.81 8.79
CA LEU A 20 52.57 -14.27 9.38
C LEU A 20 52.67 -13.34 10.60
N THR A 21 53.77 -13.33 11.35
CA THR A 21 53.85 -12.65 12.66
C THR A 21 53.92 -11.12 12.60
N ASP A 22 54.34 -10.53 11.46
CA ASP A 22 54.37 -9.07 11.27
C ASP A 22 53.05 -8.50 10.69
N LEU A 23 52.12 -9.39 10.31
CA LEU A 23 50.79 -9.04 9.79
C LEU A 23 49.84 -8.58 10.91
N GLU A 24 49.87 -9.27 12.05
CA GLU A 24 49.00 -8.95 13.21
C GLU A 24 49.31 -7.56 13.77
N LYS A 25 50.59 -7.22 13.94
CA LYS A 25 51.02 -5.90 14.44
C LYS A 25 50.66 -4.73 13.51
N SER A 26 50.60 -5.01 12.21
CA SER A 26 50.22 -4.02 11.21
C SER A 26 48.70 -3.88 11.11
N MET A 27 47.94 -4.95 11.36
CA MET A 27 46.48 -4.95 11.46
C MET A 27 45.98 -4.20 12.70
N ASP A 28 46.62 -4.36 13.85
CA ASP A 28 46.20 -3.69 15.09
C ASP A 28 46.31 -2.16 15.00
N ASN A 29 47.40 -1.64 14.41
CA ASN A 29 47.57 -0.20 14.15
C ASN A 29 46.54 0.34 13.14
N LEU A 30 46.01 -0.52 12.26
CA LEU A 30 45.05 -0.16 11.22
C LEU A 30 43.61 -0.14 11.76
N ILE A 31 43.28 -1.06 12.66
CA ILE A 31 42.04 -1.07 13.46
C ILE A 31 41.95 0.23 14.29
N GLU A 32 43.06 0.67 14.88
CA GLU A 32 43.11 1.91 15.68
C GLU A 32 42.88 3.18 14.83
N VAL A 33 43.40 3.22 13.60
CA VAL A 33 43.18 4.34 12.65
C VAL A 33 41.78 4.29 12.03
N TYR A 34 41.23 3.09 11.79
CA TYR A 34 39.89 2.88 11.23
C TYR A 34 38.79 3.29 12.22
N HIS A 35 38.92 2.91 13.50
CA HIS A 35 38.02 3.36 14.57
C HIS A 35 38.00 4.88 14.73
N LYS A 36 39.07 5.58 14.31
CA LYS A 36 39.17 7.04 14.44
C LYS A 36 38.37 7.82 13.38
N TYR A 37 37.96 7.20 12.28
CA TYR A 37 37.34 7.92 11.14
C TYR A 37 36.08 7.27 10.54
N SER A 38 35.46 6.27 11.18
CA SER A 38 34.39 5.44 10.60
C SER A 38 32.95 5.94 10.79
N ASN A 39 32.62 7.18 10.43
CA ASN A 39 31.22 7.65 10.37
C ASN A 39 30.89 8.30 9.02
N THR A 40 30.61 7.48 7.98
CA THR A 40 29.79 7.89 6.82
C THR A 40 29.41 6.70 5.92
N SER A 41 28.25 6.81 5.24
CA SER A 41 27.57 5.83 4.37
C SER A 41 28.30 5.41 3.09
N SER A 42 29.49 5.96 2.80
CA SER A 42 30.30 5.57 1.63
C SER A 42 30.90 4.16 1.74
N ASN A 43 30.92 3.58 2.94
CA ASN A 43 31.65 2.36 3.24
C ASN A 43 30.91 1.06 2.86
N LEU A 44 29.60 1.10 2.57
CA LEU A 44 28.85 -0.13 2.23
C LEU A 44 29.29 -0.70 0.88
N ILE A 45 29.48 0.18 -0.13
CA ILE A 45 29.91 -0.20 -1.48
C ILE A 45 31.37 -0.66 -1.51
N GLU A 46 32.25 0.00 -0.74
CA GLU A 46 33.66 -0.39 -0.62
C GLU A 46 33.83 -1.74 0.09
N SER A 47 32.99 -2.03 1.11
CA SER A 47 32.98 -3.32 1.80
C SER A 47 32.54 -4.45 0.86
N THR A 48 31.46 -4.26 0.10
CA THR A 48 30.95 -5.24 -0.87
C THR A 48 31.96 -5.58 -1.95
N ASN A 49 32.64 -4.58 -2.52
CA ASN A 49 33.69 -4.81 -3.52
C ASN A 49 34.90 -5.56 -2.93
N THR A 50 35.27 -5.27 -1.68
CA THR A 50 36.37 -5.96 -0.99
C THR A 50 36.05 -7.46 -0.76
N ILE A 51 34.78 -7.80 -0.47
CA ILE A 51 34.35 -9.20 -0.25
C ILE A 51 34.26 -9.97 -1.57
N ILE A 52 33.80 -9.32 -2.64
CA ILE A 52 33.81 -9.89 -3.99
C ILE A 52 35.26 -10.16 -4.44
N ASP A 53 36.19 -9.23 -4.17
CA ASP A 53 37.62 -9.42 -4.45
C ASP A 53 38.23 -10.58 -3.63
N VAL A 54 37.82 -10.76 -2.37
CA VAL A 54 38.22 -11.91 -1.53
C VAL A 54 37.65 -13.23 -2.07
N PHE A 55 36.40 -13.25 -2.51
CA PHE A 55 35.78 -14.42 -3.17
C PHE A 55 36.55 -14.83 -4.42
N HIS A 56 36.94 -13.87 -5.27
CA HIS A 56 37.74 -14.13 -6.46
C HIS A 56 39.19 -14.55 -6.16
N GLN A 57 39.81 -14.05 -5.10
CA GLN A 57 41.15 -14.48 -4.68
C GLN A 57 41.16 -15.90 -4.09
N TYR A 58 40.15 -16.27 -3.28
CA TYR A 58 40.05 -17.61 -2.68
C TYR A 58 39.66 -18.66 -3.73
N SER A 59 38.77 -18.32 -4.68
CA SER A 59 38.44 -19.15 -5.86
C SER A 59 39.68 -19.50 -6.71
N ASN A 60 40.58 -18.54 -6.90
CA ASN A 60 41.85 -18.76 -7.62
C ASN A 60 42.86 -19.66 -6.87
N ILE A 61 42.73 -19.81 -5.54
CA ILE A 61 43.54 -20.70 -4.72
C ILE A 61 42.91 -22.10 -4.67
N SER A 62 41.58 -22.18 -4.57
CA SER A 62 40.80 -23.42 -4.51
C SER A 62 40.80 -24.19 -5.85
N SER A 63 40.70 -23.49 -6.99
CA SER A 63 40.72 -24.11 -8.34
C SER A 63 42.02 -24.81 -8.70
N LYS A 64 43.10 -24.62 -7.92
CA LYS A 64 44.36 -25.38 -8.06
C LYS A 64 44.40 -26.68 -7.26
N LEU A 65 43.47 -26.90 -6.33
CA LEU A 65 43.55 -28.00 -5.38
C LEU A 65 42.56 -29.13 -5.67
N ASP A 66 41.30 -28.86 -6.00
CA ASP A 66 40.33 -29.91 -6.35
C ASP A 66 39.26 -29.33 -7.27
N GLY A 67 39.23 -29.76 -8.54
CA GLY A 67 38.43 -29.15 -9.61
C GLY A 67 36.91 -29.29 -9.50
N GLU A 68 36.28 -28.63 -8.53
CA GLU A 68 34.83 -28.42 -8.45
C GLU A 68 34.45 -26.92 -8.52
N GLU A 69 33.24 -26.65 -9.02
CA GLU A 69 32.67 -25.33 -9.33
C GLU A 69 32.62 -24.36 -8.14
N GLU A 70 32.64 -23.05 -8.46
CA GLU A 70 32.73 -21.89 -7.54
C GLU A 70 31.84 -21.99 -6.28
N SER A 71 32.41 -22.56 -5.23
CA SER A 71 31.73 -22.76 -3.95
C SER A 71 32.70 -22.60 -2.79
N ILE A 72 32.22 -22.04 -1.68
CA ILE A 72 32.99 -21.87 -0.44
C ILE A 72 32.37 -22.76 0.63
N ASP A 73 33.20 -23.42 1.43
CA ASP A 73 32.70 -24.23 2.53
C ASP A 73 32.01 -23.36 3.59
N ILE A 74 31.02 -23.94 4.29
CA ILE A 74 30.19 -23.21 5.25
C ILE A 74 31.01 -22.67 6.43
N LYS A 75 32.09 -23.35 6.82
CA LYS A 75 32.92 -22.91 7.94
C LYS A 75 33.71 -21.66 7.58
N THR A 76 34.27 -21.61 6.38
CA THR A 76 34.94 -20.41 5.84
C THR A 76 33.93 -19.30 5.58
N THR A 77 32.73 -19.61 5.09
CA THR A 77 31.65 -18.63 4.87
C THR A 77 31.19 -17.97 6.17
N CYS A 78 30.99 -18.75 7.24
CA CYS A 78 30.67 -18.23 8.56
C CYS A 78 31.79 -17.34 9.13
N GLN A 79 33.06 -17.72 8.93
CA GLN A 79 34.20 -16.91 9.36
C GLN A 79 34.28 -15.58 8.60
N LEU A 80 34.02 -15.58 7.29
CA LEU A 80 33.98 -14.36 6.49
C LEU A 80 32.81 -13.44 6.92
N LEU A 81 31.62 -13.99 7.19
CA LEU A 81 30.48 -13.26 7.72
C LEU A 81 30.74 -12.65 9.10
N ASP A 82 31.42 -13.38 9.99
CA ASP A 82 31.80 -12.88 11.31
C ASP A 82 32.85 -11.75 11.22
N MET A 83 33.73 -11.79 10.22
CA MET A 83 34.75 -10.77 9.95
C MET A 83 34.20 -9.53 9.23
N MET A 84 33.05 -9.62 8.56
CA MET A 84 32.40 -8.48 7.91
C MET A 84 31.84 -7.52 8.98
N VAL A 85 32.46 -6.35 9.12
CA VAL A 85 31.93 -5.25 9.93
C VAL A 85 30.80 -4.56 9.16
N MET A 86 29.65 -5.23 9.08
CA MET A 86 28.40 -4.58 8.67
C MET A 86 27.87 -3.81 9.89
N GLY A 87 27.46 -2.55 9.68
CA GLY A 87 26.91 -1.71 10.76
C GLY A 87 25.76 -2.39 11.51
N SER A 88 25.46 -1.91 12.73
CA SER A 88 24.50 -2.49 13.68
C SER A 88 23.10 -2.82 13.10
N THR A 89 22.75 -2.22 11.97
CA THR A 89 21.48 -2.37 11.26
C THR A 89 21.27 -3.75 10.62
N PHE A 90 22.33 -4.45 10.22
CA PHE A 90 22.24 -5.74 9.49
C PHE A 90 22.81 -6.94 10.28
N ARG A 91 23.35 -6.68 11.47
CA ARG A 91 23.96 -7.71 12.33
C ARG A 91 22.98 -8.81 12.76
N PRO A 92 21.71 -8.52 13.12
CA PRO A 92 20.74 -9.56 13.50
C PRO A 92 20.43 -10.55 12.37
N GLN A 93 20.31 -10.08 11.12
CA GLN A 93 20.04 -10.91 9.95
C GLN A 93 21.23 -11.82 9.62
N VAL A 94 22.46 -11.30 9.77
CA VAL A 94 23.70 -12.06 9.62
C VAL A 94 23.83 -13.12 10.71
N ASP A 95 23.63 -12.75 11.98
CA ASP A 95 23.76 -13.68 13.09
C ASP A 95 22.71 -14.80 13.00
N TYR A 96 21.47 -14.49 12.59
CA TYR A 96 20.42 -15.48 12.33
C TYR A 96 20.77 -16.42 11.17
N PHE A 97 21.31 -15.90 10.06
CA PHE A 97 21.72 -16.71 8.92
C PHE A 97 22.93 -17.59 9.25
N VAL A 98 23.88 -17.09 10.04
CA VAL A 98 25.02 -17.86 10.55
C VAL A 98 24.55 -18.98 11.48
N GLU A 99 23.59 -18.72 12.37
CA GLU A 99 22.97 -19.77 13.20
C GLU A 99 22.20 -20.80 12.36
N TYR A 100 21.44 -20.34 11.36
CA TYR A 100 20.73 -21.21 10.41
C TYR A 100 21.69 -22.13 9.66
N LEU A 101 22.78 -21.59 9.11
CA LEU A 101 23.81 -22.37 8.41
C LEU A 101 24.52 -23.37 9.33
N LYS A 102 24.71 -23.03 10.61
CA LYS A 102 25.26 -23.94 11.63
C LYS A 102 24.29 -25.08 12.00
N PHE A 103 22.99 -24.89 11.81
CA PHE A 103 21.94 -25.87 12.14
C PHE A 103 21.57 -26.82 10.98
N GLN A 104 21.90 -26.46 9.74
CA GLN A 104 21.66 -27.28 8.56
C GLN A 104 22.76 -28.36 8.43
N ASN A 105 22.44 -29.62 8.72
CA ASN A 105 23.38 -30.75 8.58
C ASN A 105 23.56 -31.26 7.14
N ASP A 106 22.73 -30.81 6.20
CA ASP A 106 22.64 -31.38 4.85
C ASP A 106 23.42 -30.59 3.77
N TYR A 107 23.88 -29.37 4.07
CA TYR A 107 24.66 -28.54 3.14
C TYR A 107 26.14 -28.53 3.54
N LYS A 108 27.05 -28.71 2.58
CA LYS A 108 28.52 -28.69 2.83
C LYS A 108 29.23 -27.46 2.27
N VAL A 109 28.65 -26.82 1.25
CA VAL A 109 29.21 -25.66 0.54
C VAL A 109 28.10 -24.69 0.15
N ILE A 110 28.42 -23.40 0.00
CA ILE A 110 27.53 -22.34 -0.49
C ILE A 110 28.07 -21.85 -1.83
N ASN A 111 27.19 -21.76 -2.83
CA ASN A 111 27.54 -21.23 -4.14
C ASN A 111 27.24 -19.72 -4.27
N LEU A 112 27.74 -19.09 -5.32
CA LEU A 112 27.65 -17.64 -5.53
C LEU A 112 26.20 -17.14 -5.62
N ASP A 113 25.30 -17.90 -6.26
CA ASP A 113 23.88 -17.52 -6.39
C ASP A 113 23.13 -17.54 -5.06
N GLN A 114 23.41 -18.53 -4.21
CA GLN A 114 22.87 -18.62 -2.84
C GLN A 114 23.36 -17.44 -1.99
N TRP A 115 24.63 -17.06 -2.13
CA TRP A 115 25.19 -15.89 -1.46
C TRP A 115 24.55 -14.58 -1.94
N MET A 116 24.38 -14.41 -3.25
CA MET A 116 23.70 -13.24 -3.82
C MET A 116 22.21 -13.18 -3.45
N GLY A 117 21.58 -14.34 -3.23
CA GLY A 117 20.24 -14.44 -2.64
C GLY A 117 20.18 -13.92 -1.20
N PHE A 118 21.12 -14.30 -0.35
CA PHE A 118 21.22 -13.78 1.02
C PHE A 118 21.50 -12.27 1.06
N TYR A 119 22.35 -11.78 0.15
CA TYR A 119 22.60 -10.34 0.01
C TYR A 119 21.35 -9.55 -0.41
N ARG A 120 20.56 -10.08 -1.37
CA ARG A 120 19.27 -9.49 -1.76
C ARG A 120 18.28 -9.49 -0.60
N PHE A 121 18.18 -10.60 0.13
CA PHE A 121 17.37 -10.69 1.35
C PHE A 121 17.76 -9.65 2.40
N CYS A 122 19.06 -9.42 2.66
CA CYS A 122 19.50 -8.40 3.60
C CYS A 122 19.19 -6.97 3.14
N ASN A 123 19.20 -6.70 1.83
CA ASN A 123 18.87 -5.38 1.27
C ASN A 123 17.35 -5.12 1.17
N GLU A 124 16.55 -6.15 0.95
CA GLU A 124 15.08 -6.03 0.79
C GLU A 124 14.33 -6.16 2.13
N ALA A 125 14.87 -6.92 3.09
CA ALA A 125 14.27 -7.10 4.42
C ALA A 125 14.71 -6.02 5.42
N THR A 126 14.24 -4.79 5.22
CA THR A 126 14.34 -3.72 6.24
C THR A 126 12.99 -3.32 6.85
N ILE A 127 11.86 -3.87 6.38
CA ILE A 127 10.51 -3.40 6.77
C ILE A 127 9.61 -4.52 7.32
N ASP A 128 9.63 -5.74 6.78
CA ASP A 128 8.59 -6.74 7.14
C ASP A 128 8.98 -7.79 8.20
N PHE A 129 10.26 -7.97 8.52
CA PHE A 129 10.66 -9.02 9.47
C PHE A 129 10.27 -8.69 10.93
N VAL A 130 10.10 -7.41 11.27
CA VAL A 130 9.67 -6.97 12.61
C VAL A 130 8.14 -7.05 12.74
N LEU A 131 7.39 -6.85 11.66
CA LEU A 131 5.92 -6.90 11.65
C LEU A 131 5.37 -8.34 11.58
N PHE A 132 6.06 -9.25 10.87
CA PHE A 132 5.65 -10.66 10.79
C PHE A 132 5.77 -11.41 12.14
N VAL A 133 6.59 -10.92 13.06
CA VAL A 133 6.71 -11.49 14.42
C VAL A 133 5.64 -10.94 15.39
N VAL A 134 4.99 -9.81 15.06
CA VAL A 134 4.13 -9.05 15.99
C VAL A 134 2.63 -9.18 15.71
N ALA A 135 2.19 -9.50 14.49
CA ALA A 135 0.76 -9.70 14.18
C ALA A 135 0.39 -11.20 14.22
N GLY A 136 -0.16 -11.64 15.36
CA GLY A 136 -0.33 -13.05 15.70
C GLY A 136 -1.36 -13.84 14.87
N GLU A 137 -0.91 -14.97 14.35
CA GLU A 137 -1.59 -16.27 14.49
C GLU A 137 -0.58 -17.29 15.01
N HIS A 138 -1.06 -18.28 15.77
CA HIS A 138 -0.26 -19.29 16.47
C HIS A 138 0.71 -20.07 15.57
N LEU A 139 1.91 -19.53 15.32
CA LEU A 139 3.08 -20.36 15.09
C LEU A 139 3.62 -20.76 16.45
N LEU A 140 3.17 -21.93 16.90
CA LEU A 140 3.88 -22.70 17.92
C LEU A 140 5.38 -22.65 17.61
N PRO A 141 6.26 -22.31 18.56
CA PRO A 141 7.66 -22.69 18.41
C PRO A 141 7.71 -24.20 18.13
N PRO A 142 8.60 -24.68 17.25
CA PRO A 142 8.69 -26.11 16.94
C PRO A 142 8.72 -26.86 18.27
N ARG A 143 7.79 -27.80 18.44
CA ARG A 143 7.75 -28.70 19.60
C ARG A 143 9.16 -29.21 19.81
N ILE A 144 9.83 -28.71 20.84
CA ILE A 144 11.01 -29.37 21.35
C ILE A 144 10.46 -30.68 21.88
N ILE A 145 10.66 -31.75 21.13
CA ILE A 145 10.55 -33.11 21.66
C ILE A 145 11.72 -33.23 22.64
N GLU A 146 11.55 -32.68 23.85
CA GLU A 146 12.51 -32.90 24.94
C GLU A 146 12.23 -34.27 25.57
N PRO A 147 13.28 -35.00 25.96
CA PRO A 147 13.15 -36.31 26.57
C PRO A 147 12.36 -36.19 27.88
N ASN A 148 11.48 -37.18 28.11
CA ASN A 148 10.65 -37.25 29.31
C ASN A 148 11.45 -36.92 30.58
N PRO A 149 11.08 -35.86 31.35
CA PRO A 149 11.78 -35.54 32.59
C PRO A 149 11.61 -36.71 33.57
N SER A 150 12.67 -37.03 34.32
CA SER A 150 12.70 -38.13 35.28
C SER A 150 11.55 -38.00 36.30
N GLY A 151 11.05 -39.12 36.84
CA GLY A 151 9.96 -39.13 37.81
C GLY A 151 10.23 -38.24 39.04
N ALA A 152 11.50 -38.14 39.45
CA ALA A 152 11.93 -37.28 40.57
C ALA A 152 11.73 -35.78 40.30
N PHE A 153 11.96 -35.30 39.08
CA PHE A 153 11.78 -33.90 38.70
C PHE A 153 10.29 -33.49 38.80
N LYS A 154 9.38 -34.36 38.34
CA LYS A 154 7.92 -34.13 38.45
C LYS A 154 7.46 -34.10 39.91
N GLU A 155 8.00 -34.97 40.76
CA GLU A 155 7.67 -35.00 42.19
C GLU A 155 8.18 -33.77 42.94
N ASN A 156 9.36 -33.25 42.61
CA ASN A 156 9.93 -32.06 43.23
C ASN A 156 9.12 -30.80 42.90
N LEU A 157 8.69 -30.63 41.64
CA LEU A 157 7.85 -29.49 41.21
C LEU A 157 6.54 -29.41 42.01
N ILE A 158 5.90 -30.56 42.23
CA ILE A 158 4.65 -30.66 43.01
C ILE A 158 4.91 -30.33 44.49
N LYS A 159 6.02 -30.83 45.06
CA LYS A 159 6.40 -30.53 46.45
C LYS A 159 6.64 -29.04 46.66
N VAL A 160 7.41 -28.40 45.79
CA VAL A 160 7.69 -26.95 45.89
C VAL A 160 6.41 -26.15 45.69
N TYR A 161 5.53 -26.51 44.75
CA TYR A 161 4.23 -25.86 44.59
C TYR A 161 3.40 -25.88 45.88
N HIS A 162 3.31 -27.04 46.55
CA HIS A 162 2.57 -27.18 47.81
C HIS A 162 3.18 -26.43 49.01
N MET A 163 4.43 -25.95 48.91
CA MET A 163 5.02 -25.10 49.96
C MET A 163 4.46 -23.67 49.94
N TYR A 164 3.94 -23.23 48.79
CA TYR A 164 3.42 -21.87 48.57
C TYR A 164 1.93 -21.84 48.23
N SER A 165 1.34 -22.96 47.81
CA SER A 165 -0.09 -23.01 47.50
C SER A 165 -0.95 -23.04 48.75
N ASN A 166 -2.08 -22.35 48.69
CA ASN A 166 -3.05 -22.33 49.76
C ASN A 166 -3.87 -23.63 49.76
N THR A 167 -3.98 -24.26 50.92
CA THR A 167 -4.71 -25.53 51.11
C THR A 167 -6.20 -25.47 50.77
N ARG A 168 -6.80 -24.28 50.70
CA ARG A 168 -8.22 -24.08 50.35
C ARG A 168 -8.45 -23.76 48.88
N SER A 169 -7.65 -22.88 48.27
CA SER A 169 -7.82 -22.49 46.87
C SER A 169 -7.07 -23.42 45.90
N ASN A 170 -6.10 -24.20 46.40
CA ASN A 170 -5.15 -24.97 45.61
C ASN A 170 -4.37 -24.13 44.58
N LEU A 171 -4.32 -22.81 44.79
CA LEU A 171 -3.58 -21.82 44.02
C LEU A 171 -2.50 -21.20 44.90
N ILE A 172 -1.41 -20.74 44.30
CA ILE A 172 -0.54 -19.79 44.98
C ILE A 172 -1.27 -18.45 44.92
N ASP A 173 -1.75 -17.99 46.06
CA ASP A 173 -2.48 -16.74 46.24
C ASP A 173 -1.52 -15.61 46.65
N PRO A 174 -1.99 -14.37 46.91
CA PRO A 174 -1.09 -13.28 47.27
C PRO A 174 -0.20 -13.55 48.49
N GLU A 175 -0.67 -14.32 49.48
CA GLU A 175 0.14 -14.73 50.64
C GLU A 175 1.23 -15.73 50.23
N GLY A 176 0.88 -16.70 49.37
CA GLY A 176 1.83 -17.63 48.76
C GLY A 176 2.89 -16.94 47.90
N ILE A 177 2.51 -15.93 47.12
CA ILE A 177 3.40 -15.10 46.31
C ILE A 177 4.34 -14.28 47.21
N GLU A 178 3.84 -13.69 48.30
CA GLU A 178 4.68 -12.93 49.23
C GLU A 178 5.75 -13.81 49.87
N LYS A 179 5.38 -15.04 50.26
CA LYS A 179 6.33 -16.03 50.77
C LYS A 179 7.35 -16.45 49.70
N LEU A 180 6.92 -16.66 48.45
CA LEU A 180 7.80 -16.97 47.34
C LEU A 180 8.78 -15.83 47.04
N CYS A 181 8.30 -14.59 47.01
CA CYS A 181 9.10 -13.38 46.84
C CYS A 181 10.15 -13.23 47.95
N SER A 182 9.74 -13.44 49.21
CA SER A 182 10.65 -13.45 50.36
C SER A 182 11.72 -14.54 50.22
N ASP A 183 11.32 -15.74 49.80
CA ASP A 183 12.26 -16.84 49.61
C ASP A 183 13.20 -16.58 48.44
N LEU A 184 12.76 -15.91 47.36
CA LEU A 184 13.57 -15.55 46.18
C LEU A 184 14.48 -14.32 46.38
N ASP A 185 14.34 -13.59 47.49
CA ASP A 185 15.02 -12.29 47.74
C ASP A 185 14.65 -11.22 46.67
N VAL A 186 13.37 -11.21 46.28
CA VAL A 186 12.82 -10.32 45.25
C VAL A 186 11.55 -9.66 45.78
N SER A 187 11.36 -8.36 45.49
CA SER A 187 10.12 -7.65 45.87
C SER A 187 8.94 -8.07 44.97
N ARG A 188 7.71 -8.07 45.50
CA ARG A 188 6.48 -8.27 44.71
C ARG A 188 6.27 -7.26 43.58
N THR A 189 6.94 -6.11 43.67
CA THR A 189 6.89 -5.03 42.66
C THR A 189 8.11 -5.02 41.72
N ASP A 190 9.00 -6.00 41.87
CA ASP A 190 10.20 -6.13 41.05
C ASP A 190 9.86 -6.65 39.66
N ILE A 191 10.51 -6.09 38.63
CA ILE A 191 10.36 -6.53 37.24
C ILE A 191 10.67 -8.01 37.07
N ARG A 192 11.58 -8.58 37.88
CA ARG A 192 11.96 -10.00 37.84
C ARG A 192 10.78 -10.92 38.17
N PHE A 193 9.86 -10.49 39.02
CA PHE A 193 8.64 -11.24 39.30
C PHE A 193 7.68 -11.22 38.10
N LEU A 194 7.56 -10.07 37.43
CA LEU A 194 6.77 -9.94 36.21
C LEU A 194 7.35 -10.79 35.07
N MET A 195 8.68 -10.85 34.94
CA MET A 195 9.37 -11.74 34.00
C MET A 195 9.10 -13.21 34.31
N LEU A 196 9.09 -13.59 35.59
CA LEU A 196 8.74 -14.95 36.01
C LEU A 196 7.29 -15.30 35.65
N ALA A 197 6.35 -14.36 35.87
CA ALA A 197 4.95 -14.51 35.47
C ALA A 197 4.80 -14.68 33.96
N TRP A 198 5.56 -13.92 33.16
CA TRP A 198 5.61 -14.06 31.71
C TRP A 198 6.09 -15.46 31.27
N THR A 199 7.17 -15.97 31.86
CA THR A 199 7.66 -17.33 31.55
C THR A 199 6.65 -18.42 31.94
N MET A 200 5.92 -18.22 33.04
CA MET A 200 4.82 -19.10 33.47
C MET A 200 3.57 -18.98 32.59
N LYS A 201 3.46 -17.90 31.81
CA LYS A 201 2.25 -17.47 31.10
C LYS A 201 1.07 -17.32 32.05
N ALA A 202 1.30 -16.67 33.19
CA ALA A 202 0.26 -16.48 34.19
C ALA A 202 -0.85 -15.58 33.64
N GLU A 203 -2.10 -16.02 33.75
CA GLU A 203 -3.26 -15.31 33.20
C GLU A 203 -3.81 -14.24 34.15
N LYS A 204 -3.70 -14.47 35.46
CA LYS A 204 -4.29 -13.59 36.48
C LYS A 204 -3.24 -13.02 37.43
N GLN A 205 -3.25 -11.70 37.62
CA GLN A 205 -2.37 -11.06 38.58
C GLN A 205 -2.62 -11.54 40.01
N GLY A 206 -1.55 -11.86 40.73
CA GLY A 206 -1.62 -12.25 42.14
C GLY A 206 -2.06 -13.70 42.38
N TYR A 207 -2.27 -14.51 41.34
CA TYR A 207 -2.58 -15.93 41.46
C TYR A 207 -1.75 -16.77 40.47
N ILE A 208 -1.25 -17.91 40.91
CA ILE A 208 -0.53 -18.86 40.04
C ILE A 208 -1.13 -20.26 40.25
N THR A 209 -1.55 -20.87 39.14
CA THR A 209 -2.05 -22.24 39.09
C THR A 209 -0.92 -23.26 39.06
N HIS A 210 -1.22 -24.51 39.40
CA HIS A 210 -0.27 -25.61 39.34
C HIS A 210 0.28 -25.82 37.91
N GLU A 211 -0.54 -25.59 36.90
CA GLU A 211 -0.17 -25.75 35.49
C GLU A 211 0.78 -24.66 35.02
N GLU A 212 0.50 -23.40 35.34
CA GLU A 212 1.39 -22.25 35.07
C GLU A 212 2.72 -22.41 35.79
N TRP A 213 2.70 -22.80 37.06
CA TRP A 213 3.90 -23.09 37.85
C TRP A 213 4.76 -24.17 37.21
N THR A 214 4.15 -25.33 36.92
CA THR A 214 4.86 -26.48 36.34
C THR A 214 5.45 -26.13 34.97
N ARG A 215 4.73 -25.32 34.17
CA ARG A 215 5.17 -24.87 32.85
C ARG A 215 6.38 -23.95 32.93
N GLY A 216 6.31 -22.92 33.79
CA GLY A 216 7.41 -21.97 33.95
C GLY A 216 8.67 -22.60 34.51
N LEU A 217 8.56 -23.44 35.55
CA LEU A 217 9.74 -24.09 36.15
C LEU A 217 10.39 -25.12 35.21
N LYS A 218 9.59 -25.81 34.37
CA LYS A 218 10.12 -26.63 33.28
C LYS A 218 10.90 -25.80 32.26
N ALA A 219 10.34 -24.67 31.84
CA ALA A 219 11.00 -23.77 30.88
C ALA A 219 12.33 -23.23 31.43
N LEU A 220 12.37 -22.90 32.73
CA LEU A 220 13.57 -22.43 33.42
C LEU A 220 14.53 -23.54 33.85
N ARG A 221 14.18 -24.82 33.64
CA ARG A 221 14.92 -25.99 34.12
C ARG A 221 15.28 -25.92 35.62
N ALA A 222 14.33 -25.45 36.43
CA ALA A 222 14.47 -25.30 37.87
C ALA A 222 13.42 -26.14 38.59
N ASP A 223 13.81 -27.10 39.43
CA ASP A 223 12.87 -27.88 40.27
C ASP A 223 12.99 -27.56 41.77
N THR A 224 13.91 -26.67 42.14
CA THR A 224 14.08 -26.13 43.49
C THR A 224 14.11 -24.60 43.48
N ILE A 225 13.86 -23.98 44.64
CA ILE A 225 13.91 -22.53 44.80
C ILE A 225 15.32 -21.96 44.59
N ASP A 226 16.36 -22.69 44.96
CA ASP A 226 17.75 -22.25 44.74
C ASP A 226 18.14 -22.26 43.26
N GLU A 227 17.62 -23.21 42.48
CA GLU A 227 17.76 -23.20 41.02
C GLU A 227 16.95 -22.09 40.38
N LEU A 228 15.73 -21.84 40.86
CA LEU A 228 14.89 -20.75 40.39
C LEU A 228 15.58 -19.39 40.63
N LYS A 229 16.19 -19.19 41.81
CA LYS A 229 17.03 -18.01 42.10
C LYS A 229 18.18 -17.83 41.12
N LYS A 230 18.86 -18.91 40.75
CA LYS A 230 19.96 -18.87 39.78
C LYS A 230 19.47 -18.63 38.35
N ALA A 231 18.24 -19.02 38.03
CA ALA A 231 17.61 -18.79 36.74
C ALA A 231 17.14 -17.34 36.55
N LEU A 232 16.77 -16.62 37.61
CA LEU A 232 16.25 -15.24 37.51
C LEU A 232 17.19 -14.26 36.77
N PRO A 233 18.51 -14.19 37.05
CA PRO A 233 19.42 -13.33 36.28
C PRO A 233 19.57 -13.74 34.81
N LEU A 234 19.45 -15.04 34.50
CA LEU A 234 19.50 -15.54 33.13
C LEU A 234 18.24 -15.16 32.37
N LEU A 235 17.08 -15.31 33.02
CA LEU A 235 15.79 -14.89 32.51
C LEU A 235 15.77 -13.38 32.24
N GLU A 236 16.32 -12.57 33.13
CA GLU A 236 16.42 -11.12 32.91
C GLU A 236 17.23 -10.79 31.65
N LYS A 237 18.33 -11.49 31.41
CA LYS A 237 19.14 -11.31 30.19
C LYS A 237 18.39 -11.77 28.93
N GLU A 238 17.65 -12.87 29.01
CA GLU A 238 16.85 -13.43 27.92
C GLU A 238 15.68 -12.51 27.54
N VAL A 239 14.94 -12.00 28.52
CA VAL A 239 13.79 -11.11 28.30
C VAL A 239 14.24 -9.77 27.73
N ARG A 240 15.44 -9.27 28.08
CA ARG A 240 15.97 -8.00 27.56
C ARG A 240 16.42 -8.06 26.09
N THR A 241 16.36 -9.21 25.43
CA THR A 241 16.59 -9.27 23.99
C THR A 241 15.46 -8.56 23.23
N PRO A 242 15.72 -7.83 22.14
CA PRO A 242 14.70 -7.03 21.45
C PRO A 242 13.44 -7.81 21.04
N SER A 243 13.60 -9.07 20.62
CA SER A 243 12.48 -9.95 20.22
C SER A 243 11.60 -10.35 21.41
N ASN A 244 12.21 -10.77 22.52
CA ASN A 244 11.46 -11.22 23.70
C ASN A 244 10.90 -10.05 24.49
N PHE A 245 11.59 -8.91 24.49
CA PHE A 245 11.18 -7.75 25.26
C PHE A 245 9.87 -7.14 24.71
N ALA A 246 9.65 -7.17 23.39
CA ALA A 246 8.39 -6.71 22.80
C ALA A 246 7.18 -7.55 23.26
N ASP A 247 7.31 -8.89 23.24
CA ASP A 247 6.26 -9.79 23.74
C ASP A 247 6.06 -9.64 25.26
N PHE A 248 7.15 -9.53 26.01
CA PHE A 248 7.11 -9.26 27.44
C PHE A 248 6.42 -7.93 27.77
N TYR A 249 6.71 -6.87 27.01
CA TYR A 249 6.11 -5.55 27.18
C TYR A 249 4.60 -5.59 26.90
N ALA A 250 4.16 -6.31 25.86
CA ALA A 250 2.73 -6.52 25.59
C ALA A 250 2.06 -7.39 26.67
N TYR A 251 2.76 -8.41 27.18
CA TYR A 251 2.28 -9.24 28.29
C TYR A 251 2.11 -8.43 29.58
N ALA A 252 3.04 -7.54 29.91
CA ALA A 252 2.97 -6.69 31.11
C ALA A 252 1.66 -5.89 31.17
N PHE A 253 1.20 -5.37 30.04
CA PHE A 253 -0.11 -4.70 29.91
C PHE A 253 -1.26 -5.68 30.18
N ARG A 254 -1.31 -6.80 29.45
CA ARG A 254 -2.39 -7.80 29.60
C ARG A 254 -2.48 -8.37 31.02
N TYR A 255 -1.34 -8.64 31.64
CA TYR A 255 -1.24 -9.16 33.00
C TYR A 255 -1.73 -8.16 34.06
N SER A 256 -1.71 -6.86 33.75
CA SER A 256 -2.15 -5.80 34.67
C SER A 256 -3.64 -5.44 34.52
N LEU A 257 -4.37 -6.12 33.63
CA LEU A 257 -5.82 -5.94 33.49
C LEU A 257 -6.54 -6.64 34.65
N THR A 258 -7.37 -5.88 35.37
CA THR A 258 -8.02 -6.38 36.59
C THR A 258 -9.34 -7.09 36.34
N GLU A 259 -10.02 -6.82 35.22
CA GLU A 259 -11.32 -7.41 34.84
C GLU A 259 -11.30 -7.97 33.41
N GLU A 260 -12.01 -9.08 33.17
CA GLU A 260 -12.05 -9.78 31.86
C GLU A 260 -12.62 -8.93 30.70
N LYS A 261 -13.30 -7.81 30.99
CA LYS A 261 -13.90 -6.91 29.99
C LYS A 261 -13.19 -5.55 29.90
N GLN A 262 -12.08 -5.38 30.61
CA GLN A 262 -11.36 -4.12 30.64
C GLN A 262 -10.41 -4.01 29.44
N GLU A 263 -10.60 -2.99 28.61
CA GLU A 263 -9.78 -2.76 27.40
C GLU A 263 -8.66 -1.72 27.62
N GLY A 264 -8.57 -1.13 28.82
CA GLY A 264 -7.56 -0.12 29.15
C GLY A 264 -7.26 -0.03 30.64
N ILE A 265 -6.01 0.31 30.96
CA ILE A 265 -5.52 0.43 32.33
C ILE A 265 -5.56 1.90 32.75
N ASP A 266 -5.88 2.17 34.02
CA ASP A 266 -5.84 3.53 34.56
C ASP A 266 -4.43 4.13 34.53
N ILE A 267 -4.36 5.46 34.52
CA ILE A 267 -3.09 6.18 34.39
C ILE A 267 -2.13 5.92 35.56
N GLU A 268 -2.64 5.76 36.78
CA GLU A 268 -1.79 5.56 37.95
C GLU A 268 -1.04 4.23 37.85
N THR A 269 -1.75 3.17 37.48
CA THR A 269 -1.17 1.84 37.24
C THR A 269 -0.22 1.86 36.03
N ILE A 270 -0.57 2.52 34.93
CA ILE A 270 0.33 2.67 33.76
C ILE A 270 1.62 3.38 34.11
N CYS A 271 1.55 4.47 34.89
CA CYS A 271 2.74 5.22 35.29
C CYS A 271 3.71 4.36 36.11
N GLN A 272 3.16 3.51 37.00
CA GLN A 272 3.96 2.55 37.76
C GLN A 272 4.57 1.49 36.85
N LEU A 273 3.77 0.92 35.93
CA LEU A 273 4.21 -0.13 35.01
C LEU A 273 5.29 0.36 34.05
N LEU A 274 5.17 1.57 33.48
CA LEU A 274 6.21 2.18 32.65
C LEU A 274 7.53 2.35 33.40
N GLY A 275 7.45 2.79 34.66
CA GLY A 275 8.62 2.95 35.53
C GLY A 275 9.31 1.62 35.82
N ILE A 276 8.54 0.54 35.99
CA ILE A 276 9.06 -0.81 36.24
C ILE A 276 9.68 -1.41 34.97
N VAL A 277 8.96 -1.37 33.85
CA VAL A 277 9.32 -2.11 32.63
C VAL A 277 10.35 -1.37 31.77
N LEU A 278 10.17 -0.06 31.56
CA LEU A 278 11.04 0.75 30.68
C LEU A 278 11.98 1.67 31.45
N GLY A 279 11.76 1.89 32.74
CA GLY A 279 12.47 2.90 33.52
C GLY A 279 13.99 2.68 33.65
N SER A 280 14.49 1.46 33.47
CA SER A 280 15.95 1.22 33.44
C SER A 280 16.60 1.55 32.11
N THR A 281 15.83 1.47 31.01
CA THR A 281 16.35 1.52 29.64
C THR A 281 16.09 2.88 28.98
N PHE A 282 14.89 3.43 29.18
CA PHE A 282 14.41 4.68 28.57
C PHE A 282 14.01 5.71 29.63
N ARG A 283 14.80 5.82 30.69
CA ARG A 283 14.47 6.64 31.88
C ARG A 283 14.03 8.07 31.52
N PRO A 284 14.73 8.82 30.67
CA PRO A 284 14.32 10.19 30.34
C PRO A 284 12.95 10.23 29.65
N GLN A 285 12.72 9.41 28.63
CA GLN A 285 11.45 9.34 27.90
C GLN A 285 10.29 8.99 28.85
N VAL A 286 10.50 7.97 29.70
CA VAL A 286 9.51 7.52 30.68
C VAL A 286 9.18 8.62 31.68
N ASP A 287 10.17 9.29 32.26
CA ASP A 287 9.94 10.34 33.26
C ASP A 287 9.12 11.51 32.69
N TYR A 288 9.42 11.97 31.46
CA TYR A 288 8.65 13.04 30.81
C TYR A 288 7.23 12.61 30.40
N PHE A 289 7.08 11.39 29.91
CA PHE A 289 5.78 10.87 29.49
C PHE A 289 4.85 10.60 30.67
N VAL A 290 5.37 10.00 31.76
CA VAL A 290 4.62 9.78 33.02
C VAL A 290 4.11 11.11 33.58
N GLU A 291 4.92 12.15 33.55
CA GLU A 291 4.51 13.46 34.03
C GLU A 291 3.48 14.13 33.13
N TYR A 292 3.60 13.97 31.81
CA TYR A 292 2.55 14.35 30.88
C TYR A 292 1.23 13.63 31.20
N LEU A 293 1.27 12.30 31.38
CA LEU A 293 0.09 11.48 31.69
C LEU A 293 -0.62 11.88 32.99
N LYS A 294 0.13 12.25 34.03
CA LYS A 294 -0.43 12.70 35.32
C LYS A 294 -1.17 14.03 35.26
N ILE A 295 -0.91 14.84 34.24
CA ILE A 295 -1.33 16.23 34.18
C ILE A 295 -2.40 16.46 33.13
N GLN A 296 -2.30 15.75 32.00
CA GLN A 296 -3.37 15.71 31.02
C GLN A 296 -4.63 15.10 31.68
N ASN A 297 -5.81 15.62 31.32
CA ASN A 297 -7.11 15.14 31.84
C ASN A 297 -7.99 14.52 30.75
N ASP A 298 -7.48 14.46 29.51
CA ASP A 298 -8.25 14.06 28.33
C ASP A 298 -8.34 12.52 28.23
N TYR A 299 -7.35 11.83 28.80
CA TYR A 299 -7.31 10.38 28.90
C TYR A 299 -7.49 9.96 30.35
N LYS A 300 -8.35 8.97 30.59
CA LYS A 300 -8.53 8.33 31.90
C LYS A 300 -7.90 6.94 31.97
N VAL A 301 -7.82 6.28 30.82
CA VAL A 301 -7.28 4.93 30.64
C VAL A 301 -6.40 4.90 29.40
N ILE A 302 -5.43 4.00 29.41
CA ILE A 302 -4.52 3.73 28.29
C ILE A 302 -4.85 2.35 27.72
N ASN A 303 -5.06 2.28 26.42
CA ASN A 303 -5.31 1.02 25.71
C ASN A 303 -3.98 0.37 25.24
N ILE A 304 -4.08 -0.86 24.72
CA ILE A 304 -2.90 -1.62 24.28
C ILE A 304 -2.16 -0.96 23.11
N ASP A 305 -2.88 -0.28 22.21
CA ASP A 305 -2.30 0.43 21.07
C ASP A 305 -1.43 1.61 21.52
N GLN A 306 -1.95 2.44 22.43
CA GLN A 306 -1.21 3.54 23.05
C GLN A 306 0.01 3.05 23.86
N TRP A 307 -0.14 1.93 24.57
CA TRP A 307 0.94 1.29 25.31
C TRP A 307 2.08 0.84 24.38
N MET A 308 1.74 0.10 23.32
CA MET A 308 2.71 -0.40 22.33
C MET A 308 3.31 0.75 21.50
N GLY A 309 2.52 1.77 21.19
CA GLY A 309 2.98 2.99 20.54
C GLY A 309 4.07 3.70 21.35
N PHE A 310 3.95 3.76 22.68
CA PHE A 310 4.99 4.38 23.51
C PHE A 310 6.30 3.58 23.52
N TYR A 311 6.24 2.25 23.47
CA TYR A 311 7.45 1.43 23.31
C TYR A 311 8.11 1.64 21.95
N ARG A 312 7.32 1.69 20.88
CA ARG A 312 7.82 2.05 19.55
C ARG A 312 8.47 3.43 19.55
N PHE A 313 7.82 4.41 20.16
CA PHE A 313 8.36 5.76 20.32
C PHE A 313 9.73 5.75 21.01
N CYS A 314 9.91 4.97 22.08
CA CYS A 314 11.18 4.89 22.79
C CYS A 314 12.32 4.29 21.94
N ASN A 315 12.01 3.39 21.00
CA ASN A 315 13.00 2.72 20.16
C ASN A 315 13.28 3.47 18.86
N GLU A 316 12.27 4.08 18.25
CA GLU A 316 12.33 4.70 16.93
C GLU A 316 12.75 6.18 16.99
N ILE A 317 12.52 6.86 18.11
CA ILE A 317 12.65 8.32 18.21
C ILE A 317 13.80 8.70 19.12
N SER A 318 14.71 9.53 18.61
CA SER A 318 15.80 10.06 19.43
C SER A 318 15.26 11.02 20.48
N PHE A 319 15.77 10.95 21.71
CA PHE A 319 15.40 11.85 22.79
C PHE A 319 16.67 12.52 23.35
N PRO A 320 16.67 13.85 23.56
CA PRO A 320 15.54 14.79 23.55
C PRO A 320 15.25 15.51 22.21
N GLU A 321 15.95 15.23 21.12
CA GLU A 321 15.81 15.98 19.87
C GLU A 321 14.49 15.69 19.13
N MET A 322 14.01 14.45 19.17
CA MET A 322 12.77 13.96 18.54
C MET A 322 12.59 14.38 17.07
N THR A 323 13.68 14.50 16.32
CA THR A 323 13.67 14.96 14.92
C THR A 323 13.07 13.94 13.96
N GLU A 324 13.09 12.67 14.35
CA GLU A 324 12.57 11.55 13.55
C GLU A 324 11.06 11.40 13.71
N TYR A 325 10.45 12.10 14.67
CA TYR A 325 9.02 11.97 14.94
C TYR A 325 8.20 12.71 13.88
N ASN A 326 7.44 11.95 13.10
CA ASN A 326 6.49 12.48 12.14
C ASN A 326 5.05 12.28 12.66
N PRO A 327 4.32 13.35 13.02
CA PRO A 327 2.94 13.26 13.48
C PRO A 327 1.93 12.82 12.41
N GLU A 328 2.34 12.77 11.13
CA GLU A 328 1.53 12.28 10.00
C GLU A 328 1.54 10.75 9.87
N LEU A 329 2.48 10.06 10.54
CA LEU A 329 2.46 8.60 10.63
C LEU A 329 1.39 8.13 11.62
N ALA A 330 1.00 6.85 11.54
CA ALA A 330 -0.05 6.24 12.37
C ALA A 330 0.36 6.06 13.86
N TRP A 331 0.79 7.13 14.52
CA TRP A 331 1.03 7.18 15.95
C TRP A 331 -0.28 7.41 16.70
N PRO A 332 -0.46 6.80 17.89
CA PRO A 332 -1.57 7.13 18.78
C PRO A 332 -1.64 8.63 19.05
N LEU A 333 -2.85 9.21 18.98
CA LEU A 333 -3.08 10.66 19.18
C LEU A 333 -2.46 11.19 20.49
N LEU A 334 -2.45 10.35 21.53
CA LEU A 334 -1.79 10.62 22.81
C LEU A 334 -0.31 11.00 22.65
N LEU A 335 0.41 10.30 21.77
CA LEU A 335 1.83 10.55 21.51
C LEU A 335 2.04 11.77 20.63
N ASN A 336 1.15 12.02 19.66
CA ASN A 336 1.17 13.25 18.86
C ASN A 336 1.03 14.49 19.76
N ASN A 337 0.10 14.43 20.73
CA ASN A 337 -0.11 15.49 21.71
C ASN A 337 1.12 15.67 22.64
N PHE A 338 1.69 14.56 23.11
CA PHE A 338 2.92 14.58 23.92
C PHE A 338 4.09 15.22 23.17
N TRP A 339 4.34 14.82 21.92
CA TRP A 339 5.41 15.38 21.09
C TRP A 339 5.20 16.87 20.80
N THR A 340 3.97 17.28 20.49
CA THR A 340 3.63 18.68 20.22
C THR A 340 3.99 19.56 21.43
N LEU A 341 3.54 19.14 22.62
CA LEU A 341 3.78 19.87 23.87
C LEU A 341 5.29 19.92 24.21
N PHE A 342 6.00 18.80 24.02
CA PHE A 342 7.43 18.72 24.25
C PHE A 342 8.25 19.59 23.29
N SER A 343 7.89 19.58 22.00
CA SER A 343 8.54 20.37 20.95
C SER A 343 8.36 21.87 21.16
N GLU A 344 7.16 22.31 21.57
CA GLU A 344 6.90 23.70 21.90
C GLU A 344 7.69 24.18 23.12
N ALA A 345 7.73 23.37 24.19
CA ALA A 345 8.51 23.66 25.38
C ALA A 345 10.01 23.81 25.04
N THR A 346 10.53 22.90 24.21
CA THR A 346 11.93 22.91 23.75
C THR A 346 12.24 24.13 22.87
N ARG A 347 11.34 24.49 21.95
CA ARG A 347 11.47 25.67 21.08
C ARG A 347 11.52 26.98 21.87
N ARG A 348 10.65 27.15 22.86
CA ARG A 348 10.62 28.34 23.75
C ARG A 348 11.86 28.43 24.65
N CYS A 349 12.37 27.29 25.10
CA CYS A 349 13.64 27.22 25.84
C CYS A 349 14.83 27.69 24.98
N ARG A 350 14.86 27.31 23.69
CA ARG A 350 15.89 27.74 22.73
C ARG A 350 15.79 29.23 22.40
N SER A 351 14.59 29.79 22.23
CA SER A 351 14.40 31.22 21.94
C SER A 351 14.77 32.15 23.10
N ASN A 352 14.67 31.67 24.35
CA ASN A 352 14.98 32.45 25.55
C ASN A 352 16.47 32.42 25.96
N GLY A 353 17.36 31.88 25.12
CA GLY A 353 18.82 31.92 25.34
C GLY A 353 19.33 31.10 26.54
N ARG A 354 18.50 30.23 27.14
CA ARG A 354 18.88 29.39 28.31
C ARG A 354 19.56 28.07 27.94
N TRP A 355 19.70 27.76 26.66
CA TRP A 355 20.43 26.61 26.14
C TRP A 355 21.88 26.99 25.85
N ILE A 356 22.70 27.21 26.89
CA ILE A 356 24.14 27.35 26.75
C ILE A 356 24.82 26.16 27.45
N GLN A 357 25.34 25.27 26.61
CA GLN A 357 26.44 24.31 26.87
C GLN A 357 26.38 23.49 28.18
N SER A 358 25.60 22.41 28.18
CA SER A 358 25.93 21.19 28.92
C SER A 358 25.21 20.00 28.30
N HIS A 359 25.86 18.83 28.20
CA HIS A 359 25.33 17.58 27.61
C HIS A 359 24.25 16.89 28.48
N LEU A 360 23.38 17.68 29.12
CA LEU A 360 22.17 17.26 29.82
C LEU A 360 21.18 18.45 29.78
N PRO A 361 19.87 18.22 29.62
CA PRO A 361 18.90 19.30 29.62
C PRO A 361 18.97 20.04 30.96
N PRO A 362 19.07 21.38 30.97
CA PRO A 362 19.14 22.13 32.20
C PRO A 362 17.84 21.94 32.97
N ARG A 363 17.92 21.77 34.29
CA ARG A 363 16.78 21.71 35.24
C ARG A 363 15.73 22.82 34.98
N THR A 364 16.11 23.89 34.30
CA THR A 364 15.27 25.01 33.88
C THR A 364 14.27 24.68 32.76
N CYS A 365 14.59 23.82 31.78
CA CYS A 365 13.61 23.42 30.75
C CYS A 365 12.61 22.39 31.27
N THR A 366 13.06 21.55 32.20
CA THR A 366 12.22 20.70 33.03
C THR A 366 11.21 21.56 33.78
N VAL A 367 11.63 22.62 34.47
CA VAL A 367 10.73 23.58 35.15
C VAL A 367 9.75 24.26 34.20
N PHE A 368 10.16 24.66 32.99
CA PHE A 368 9.25 25.28 32.01
C PHE A 368 8.23 24.31 31.41
N PHE A 369 8.64 23.07 31.09
CA PHE A 369 7.72 22.00 30.68
C PHE A 369 6.69 21.76 31.80
N PHE A 370 7.16 21.63 33.05
CA PHE A 370 6.30 21.48 34.23
C PHE A 370 5.42 22.70 34.57
N GLU A 371 5.82 23.93 34.21
CA GLU A 371 4.98 25.13 34.37
C GLU A 371 3.86 25.24 33.33
N GLN A 372 4.08 24.81 32.08
CA GLN A 372 3.02 24.79 31.06
C GLN A 372 1.96 23.72 31.36
N LEU A 373 2.42 22.60 31.90
CA LEU A 373 1.60 21.49 32.36
C LEU A 373 0.59 21.89 33.46
N LYS A 374 0.92 22.85 34.35
CA LYS A 374 0.01 23.28 35.45
C LYS A 374 -1.13 24.22 35.04
N LYS A 375 -1.28 24.56 33.76
CA LYS A 375 -2.36 25.44 33.28
C LYS A 375 -3.61 24.61 32.95
N PRO A 376 -4.82 25.03 33.37
CA PRO A 376 -6.04 24.26 33.13
C PRO A 376 -6.23 24.00 31.63
N THR A 377 -6.51 22.74 31.29
CA THR A 377 -6.56 22.16 29.93
C THR A 377 -7.57 22.85 29.01
N THR A 378 -8.52 23.60 29.59
CA THR A 378 -9.44 24.48 28.85
C THR A 378 -8.77 25.70 28.20
N GLY A 379 -7.49 25.95 28.51
CA GLY A 379 -6.71 27.08 27.98
C GLY A 379 -5.67 26.71 26.92
N ILE A 380 -5.43 25.43 26.60
CA ILE A 380 -4.40 25.04 25.63
C ILE A 380 -4.80 25.42 24.19
N ILE A 381 -6.10 25.58 23.93
CA ILE A 381 -6.63 26.16 22.67
C ILE A 381 -6.40 27.69 22.60
N ASN A 382 -6.17 28.39 23.71
CA ASN A 382 -6.06 29.86 23.76
C ASN A 382 -4.65 30.42 24.04
N ILE A 383 -3.62 29.57 24.23
CA ILE A 383 -2.22 30.02 24.44
C ILE A 383 -1.46 30.22 23.11
N PHE A 384 -2.18 30.24 21.98
CA PHE A 384 -1.63 30.56 20.65
C PHE A 384 -1.50 32.07 20.36
N HIS A 385 -1.98 32.95 21.23
CA HIS A 385 -1.79 34.39 21.06
C HIS A 385 -0.64 34.96 21.92
N HIS A 386 0.46 35.27 21.22
CA HIS A 386 1.48 36.30 21.52
C HIS A 386 2.65 35.96 22.50
N GLU A 387 3.90 36.42 22.27
CA GLU A 387 4.25 37.81 21.91
C GLU A 387 5.68 37.98 21.31
N PHE A 388 5.80 39.01 20.45
CA PHE A 388 7.00 39.78 20.03
C PHE A 388 7.75 39.54 18.71
N LEU A 389 7.50 38.46 17.93
CA LEU A 389 7.98 38.36 16.53
C LEU A 389 6.91 37.91 15.51
N CYS A 390 5.70 37.54 15.96
CA CYS A 390 4.65 36.93 15.14
C CYS A 390 3.65 37.90 14.47
N LEU A 391 3.69 39.21 14.75
CA LEU A 391 2.65 40.15 14.29
C LEU A 391 2.50 40.25 12.75
N SER A 392 3.56 39.99 11.99
CA SER A 392 3.49 39.99 10.52
C SER A 392 3.03 38.65 9.92
N ARG A 393 3.20 37.54 10.64
CA ARG A 393 2.87 36.18 10.15
C ARG A 393 1.49 35.71 10.62
N ALA A 394 1.05 36.13 11.81
CA ALA A 394 -0.28 35.82 12.34
C ALA A 394 -1.39 36.50 11.52
N ALA A 395 -1.20 37.77 11.15
CA ALA A 395 -2.13 38.47 10.26
C ALA A 395 -2.28 37.76 8.90
N ALA A 396 -1.19 37.19 8.36
CA ALA A 396 -1.22 36.46 7.11
C ALA A 396 -1.91 35.08 7.23
N VAL A 397 -1.77 34.38 8.37
CA VAL A 397 -2.42 33.08 8.63
C VAL A 397 -3.90 33.26 8.96
N GLU A 398 -4.27 34.28 9.74
CA GLU A 398 -5.66 34.63 10.05
C GLU A 398 -6.40 35.10 8.79
N GLN A 399 -5.72 35.87 7.93
CA GLN A 399 -6.24 36.24 6.61
C GLN A 399 -6.39 35.02 5.69
N ALA A 400 -5.46 34.06 5.69
CA ALA A 400 -5.57 32.83 4.90
C ALA A 400 -6.70 31.89 5.39
N LEU A 401 -6.88 31.76 6.71
CA LEU A 401 -7.94 30.96 7.30
C LEU A 401 -9.32 31.60 7.04
N GLN A 402 -9.41 32.93 7.09
CA GLN A 402 -10.62 33.67 6.74
C GLN A 402 -11.02 33.45 5.28
N VAL A 403 -10.06 33.42 4.34
CA VAL A 403 -10.35 33.14 2.92
C VAL A 403 -10.92 31.73 2.74
N VAL A 404 -10.39 30.72 3.45
CA VAL A 404 -10.93 29.33 3.41
C VAL A 404 -12.37 29.26 3.93
N VAL A 405 -12.66 29.98 5.02
CA VAL A 405 -13.99 30.09 5.61
C VAL A 405 -14.96 30.86 4.71
N ASP A 406 -14.49 31.92 4.04
CA ASP A 406 -15.30 32.68 3.08
C ASP A 406 -15.67 31.84 1.86
N VAL A 407 -14.77 30.95 1.41
CA VAL A 407 -15.08 29.96 0.37
C VAL A 407 -16.13 28.97 0.87
N PHE A 408 -16.03 28.46 2.11
CA PHE A 408 -17.06 27.60 2.69
C PHE A 408 -18.44 28.28 2.69
N HIS A 409 -18.51 29.54 3.13
CA HIS A 409 -19.76 30.30 3.20
C HIS A 409 -20.43 30.54 1.85
N ARG A 410 -19.68 30.47 0.75
CA ARG A 410 -20.24 30.56 -0.61
C ARG A 410 -21.10 29.35 -0.98
N TYR A 411 -20.79 28.18 -0.45
CA TYR A 411 -21.46 26.91 -0.76
C TYR A 411 -22.26 26.37 0.43
N SER A 412 -22.06 26.88 1.65
CA SER A 412 -22.82 26.47 2.82
C SER A 412 -24.23 27.04 2.80
N ASN A 413 -25.19 26.25 3.27
CA ASN A 413 -26.54 26.72 3.48
C ASN A 413 -26.63 27.58 4.75
N THR A 414 -27.08 28.82 4.60
CA THR A 414 -27.22 29.81 5.69
C THR A 414 -28.11 29.35 6.86
N ALA A 415 -28.99 28.38 6.66
CA ALA A 415 -29.89 27.87 7.70
C ALA A 415 -29.29 26.70 8.51
N SER A 416 -28.53 25.81 7.87
CA SER A 416 -27.94 24.62 8.52
C SER A 416 -26.49 24.83 8.93
N ASN A 417 -25.82 25.85 8.38
CA ASN A 417 -24.38 26.08 8.51
C ASN A 417 -23.53 24.86 8.05
N LEU A 418 -24.07 24.09 7.10
CA LEU A 418 -23.45 22.93 6.47
C LEU A 418 -23.44 23.15 4.96
N MET A 419 -22.42 22.63 4.29
CA MET A 419 -22.48 22.43 2.84
C MET A 419 -23.33 21.20 2.59
N ASP A 420 -24.53 21.39 2.06
CA ASP A 420 -25.49 20.33 1.75
C ASP A 420 -25.33 19.85 0.28
N PRO A 421 -26.10 18.86 -0.19
CA PRO A 421 -25.94 18.34 -1.56
C PRO A 421 -26.04 19.41 -2.64
N GLU A 422 -26.86 20.45 -2.43
CA GLU A 422 -27.02 21.60 -3.33
C GLU A 422 -25.74 22.46 -3.35
N GLY A 423 -25.15 22.73 -2.17
CA GLY A 423 -23.86 23.38 -2.04
C GLY A 423 -22.70 22.60 -2.71
N ILE A 424 -22.70 21.28 -2.58
CA ILE A 424 -21.72 20.40 -3.22
C ILE A 424 -21.91 20.39 -4.75
N GLU A 425 -23.14 20.38 -5.26
CA GLU A 425 -23.39 20.48 -6.71
C GLU A 425 -22.89 21.80 -7.30
N LEU A 426 -23.05 22.93 -6.59
CA LEU A 426 -22.44 24.20 -6.98
C LEU A 426 -20.91 24.12 -6.98
N LEU A 427 -20.32 23.51 -5.96
CA LEU A 427 -18.86 23.32 -5.88
C LEU A 427 -18.34 22.44 -7.04
N CYS A 428 -19.06 21.37 -7.39
CA CYS A 428 -18.77 20.51 -8.55
C CYS A 428 -18.78 21.31 -9.86
N SER A 429 -19.81 22.15 -10.05
CA SER A 429 -19.93 23.03 -11.22
C SER A 429 -18.75 24.00 -11.33
N ASP A 430 -18.35 24.61 -10.22
CA ASP A 430 -17.24 25.59 -10.20
C ASP A 430 -15.86 24.93 -10.36
N LEU A 431 -15.71 23.66 -9.91
CA LEU A 431 -14.48 22.88 -10.10
C LEU A 431 -14.38 22.27 -11.51
N ASP A 432 -15.46 22.25 -12.30
CA ASP A 432 -15.57 21.57 -13.59
C ASP A 432 -15.34 20.05 -13.48
N VAL A 433 -15.94 19.44 -12.45
CA VAL A 433 -15.81 18.01 -12.13
C VAL A 433 -17.18 17.43 -11.80
N SER A 434 -17.47 16.22 -12.29
CA SER A 434 -18.73 15.52 -12.00
C SER A 434 -18.84 15.13 -10.52
N ARG A 435 -20.05 15.17 -9.97
CA ARG A 435 -20.36 14.65 -8.62
C ARG A 435 -20.07 13.15 -8.45
N THR A 436 -20.01 12.40 -9.55
CA THR A 436 -19.74 10.96 -9.58
C THR A 436 -18.26 10.64 -9.75
N ASP A 437 -17.39 11.66 -9.74
CA ASP A 437 -15.97 11.51 -9.94
C ASP A 437 -15.30 11.02 -8.65
N ILE A 438 -14.39 10.04 -8.77
CA ILE A 438 -13.61 9.51 -7.65
C ILE A 438 -12.85 10.61 -6.90
N ARG A 439 -12.48 11.71 -7.58
CA ARG A 439 -11.78 12.86 -6.97
C ARG A 439 -12.60 13.50 -5.85
N PHE A 440 -13.93 13.44 -5.90
CA PHE A 440 -14.77 13.91 -4.79
C PHE A 440 -14.77 12.95 -3.61
N LEU A 441 -14.72 11.65 -3.86
CA LEU A 441 -14.55 10.65 -2.80
C LEU A 441 -13.18 10.81 -2.13
N MET A 442 -12.12 11.05 -2.91
CA MET A 442 -10.78 11.35 -2.40
C MET A 442 -10.76 12.67 -1.61
N LEU A 443 -11.47 13.70 -2.09
CA LEU A 443 -11.59 14.97 -1.39
C LEU A 443 -12.31 14.79 -0.04
N ALA A 444 -13.39 14.02 -0.01
CA ALA A 444 -14.11 13.68 1.22
C ALA A 444 -13.20 12.92 2.20
N TRP A 445 -12.42 11.97 1.71
CA TRP A 445 -11.41 11.26 2.50
C TRP A 445 -10.39 12.22 3.12
N LYS A 446 -9.87 13.17 2.34
CA LYS A 446 -8.91 14.17 2.83
C LYS A 446 -9.51 15.12 3.87
N MET A 447 -10.80 15.42 3.75
CA MET A 447 -11.57 16.19 4.73
C MET A 447 -11.94 15.38 5.98
N LYS A 448 -11.83 14.05 5.92
CA LYS A 448 -12.37 13.08 6.89
C LYS A 448 -13.86 13.32 7.14
N ALA A 449 -14.61 13.43 6.05
CA ALA A 449 -16.04 13.72 6.14
C ALA A 449 -16.80 12.54 6.72
N GLU A 450 -17.63 12.80 7.73
CA GLU A 450 -18.37 11.74 8.44
C GLU A 450 -19.62 11.30 7.68
N LYS A 451 -20.24 12.21 6.92
CA LYS A 451 -21.53 11.96 6.26
C LYS A 451 -21.48 12.24 4.76
N GLN A 452 -21.98 11.28 3.97
CA GLN A 452 -22.06 11.44 2.52
C GLN A 452 -22.92 12.64 2.12
N GLY A 453 -22.35 13.50 1.27
CA GLY A 453 -23.08 14.63 0.70
C GLY A 453 -23.26 15.82 1.64
N TYR A 454 -22.54 15.84 2.77
CA TYR A 454 -22.52 16.99 3.68
C TYR A 454 -21.09 17.29 4.14
N TYR A 455 -20.73 18.58 4.21
CA TYR A 455 -19.49 19.02 4.86
C TYR A 455 -19.77 20.07 5.94
N THR A 456 -19.19 19.85 7.11
CA THR A 456 -19.09 20.87 8.16
C THR A 456 -17.98 21.88 7.82
N GLN A 457 -18.07 23.06 8.41
CA GLN A 457 -17.03 24.09 8.27
C GLN A 457 -15.66 23.59 8.78
N GLU A 458 -15.66 22.76 9.81
CA GLU A 458 -14.43 22.21 10.38
C GLU A 458 -13.78 21.18 9.46
N GLU A 459 -14.56 20.23 8.90
CA GLU A 459 -14.07 19.26 7.91
C GLU A 459 -13.51 19.96 6.68
N TRP A 460 -14.23 20.97 6.17
CA TRP A 460 -13.79 21.78 5.03
C TRP A 460 -12.47 22.49 5.31
N THR A 461 -12.38 23.18 6.45
CA THR A 461 -11.19 23.95 6.82
C THR A 461 -9.99 23.04 7.03
N ARG A 462 -10.17 21.90 7.70
CA ARG A 462 -9.11 20.89 7.88
C ARG A 462 -8.60 20.37 6.53
N GLY A 463 -9.51 20.00 5.62
CA GLY A 463 -9.14 19.45 4.31
C GLY A 463 -8.39 20.46 3.42
N LEU A 464 -8.87 21.70 3.34
CA LEU A 464 -8.22 22.74 2.53
C LEU A 464 -6.85 23.14 3.07
N VAL A 465 -6.70 23.23 4.39
CA VAL A 465 -5.40 23.46 5.03
C VAL A 465 -4.44 22.30 4.76
N ALA A 466 -4.90 21.05 4.87
CA ALA A 466 -4.08 19.87 4.57
C ALA A 466 -3.65 19.78 3.10
N LEU A 467 -4.47 20.32 2.18
CA LEU A 467 -4.14 20.42 0.75
C LEU A 467 -3.31 21.66 0.40
N GLY A 468 -3.06 22.56 1.34
CA GLY A 468 -2.42 23.86 1.08
C GLY A 468 -3.21 24.75 0.13
N ALA A 469 -4.54 24.55 0.04
CA ALA A 469 -5.43 25.24 -0.86
C ALA A 469 -6.29 26.26 -0.10
N ASP A 470 -6.09 27.55 -0.38
CA ASP A 470 -6.88 28.65 0.21
C ASP A 470 -7.91 29.22 -0.79
N THR A 471 -7.86 28.84 -2.07
CA THR A 471 -8.81 29.25 -3.11
C THR A 471 -9.26 28.07 -3.96
N LEU A 472 -10.39 28.22 -4.66
CA LEU A 472 -10.89 27.22 -5.61
C LEU A 472 -9.87 26.85 -6.69
N ASP A 473 -9.10 27.81 -7.21
CA ASP A 473 -8.07 27.53 -8.21
C ASP A 473 -6.94 26.66 -7.65
N LYS A 474 -6.56 26.88 -6.39
CA LYS A 474 -5.57 26.04 -5.71
C LYS A 474 -6.14 24.66 -5.38
N LEU A 475 -7.41 24.59 -4.98
CA LEU A 475 -8.11 23.33 -4.74
C LEU A 475 -8.17 22.49 -6.04
N LYS A 476 -8.56 23.11 -7.16
CA LYS A 476 -8.60 22.47 -8.49
C LYS A 476 -7.22 21.96 -8.92
N LYS A 477 -6.15 22.69 -8.61
CA LYS A 477 -4.76 22.26 -8.86
C LYS A 477 -4.26 21.18 -7.89
N ALA A 478 -4.86 21.07 -6.70
CA ALA A 478 -4.50 20.06 -5.71
C ALA A 478 -5.15 18.70 -6.01
N LEU A 479 -6.31 18.65 -6.68
CA LEU A 479 -7.01 17.40 -7.00
C LEU A 479 -6.14 16.35 -7.73
N PRO A 480 -5.35 16.68 -8.77
CA PRO A 480 -4.44 15.72 -9.40
C PRO A 480 -3.29 15.26 -8.49
N GLY A 481 -2.90 16.08 -7.52
CA GLY A 481 -1.90 15.72 -6.50
C GLY A 481 -2.46 14.71 -5.50
N LEU A 482 -3.71 14.91 -5.08
CA LEU A 482 -4.43 14.01 -4.19
C LEU A 482 -4.62 12.61 -4.80
N GLU A 483 -4.86 12.55 -6.11
CA GLU A 483 -4.95 11.27 -6.84
C GLU A 483 -3.62 10.49 -6.85
N LYS A 484 -2.48 11.19 -6.77
CA LYS A 484 -1.16 10.54 -6.63
C LYS A 484 -0.88 10.11 -5.20
N GLU A 485 -1.32 10.90 -4.22
CA GLU A 485 -1.21 10.57 -2.79
C GLU A 485 -1.98 9.29 -2.47
N VAL A 486 -3.26 9.23 -2.87
CA VAL A 486 -4.13 8.06 -2.62
C VAL A 486 -3.62 6.78 -3.30
N ARG A 487 -2.79 6.88 -4.34
CA ARG A 487 -2.21 5.71 -5.04
C ARG A 487 -1.06 5.04 -4.28
N THR A 488 -0.60 5.57 -3.15
CA THR A 488 0.38 4.85 -2.33
C THR A 488 -0.28 3.63 -1.67
N PRO A 489 0.41 2.49 -1.49
CA PRO A 489 -0.22 1.29 -0.92
C PRO A 489 -0.85 1.50 0.46
N LEU A 490 -0.23 2.32 1.32
CA LEU A 490 -0.72 2.61 2.68
C LEU A 490 -1.96 3.51 2.66
N ASP A 491 -1.92 4.62 1.91
CA ASP A 491 -3.03 5.57 1.84
C ASP A 491 -4.20 4.96 1.05
N PHE A 492 -3.93 4.11 0.06
CA PHE A 492 -4.99 3.43 -0.69
C PHE A 492 -5.79 2.48 0.19
N ALA A 493 -5.15 1.75 1.11
CA ALA A 493 -5.85 0.85 2.02
C ALA A 493 -6.80 1.62 2.96
N ASP A 494 -6.37 2.76 3.50
CA ASP A 494 -7.22 3.63 4.34
C ASP A 494 -8.33 4.28 3.51
N PHE A 495 -8.01 4.76 2.30
CA PHE A 495 -8.99 5.32 1.36
C PHE A 495 -10.04 4.28 0.96
N TYR A 496 -9.63 3.05 0.63
CA TYR A 496 -10.53 1.96 0.26
C TYR A 496 -11.46 1.59 1.43
N ALA A 497 -10.94 1.53 2.65
CA ALA A 497 -11.74 1.34 3.87
C ALA A 497 -12.70 2.53 4.13
N TYR A 498 -12.25 3.75 3.86
CA TYR A 498 -13.07 4.96 3.96
C TYR A 498 -14.21 4.97 2.94
N ALA A 499 -13.96 4.60 1.69
CA ALA A 499 -14.97 4.58 0.62
C ALA A 499 -16.21 3.75 1.00
N PHE A 500 -16.00 2.60 1.64
CA PHE A 500 -17.08 1.78 2.16
C PHE A 500 -17.84 2.48 3.29
N ARG A 501 -17.12 2.99 4.30
CA ARG A 501 -17.74 3.68 5.46
C ARG A 501 -18.52 4.91 5.03
N TYR A 502 -17.98 5.67 4.09
CA TYR A 502 -18.58 6.89 3.55
C TYR A 502 -19.83 6.62 2.71
N SER A 503 -20.07 5.36 2.30
CA SER A 503 -21.26 4.96 1.56
C SER A 503 -22.36 4.39 2.45
N LEU A 504 -22.13 4.29 3.77
CA LEU A 504 -23.17 3.90 4.73
C LEU A 504 -24.12 5.08 4.95
N THR A 505 -25.41 4.84 4.77
CA THR A 505 -26.42 5.91 4.80
C THR A 505 -26.94 6.20 6.20
N GLU A 506 -26.88 5.22 7.11
CA GLU A 506 -27.33 5.32 8.50
C GLU A 506 -26.24 4.82 9.49
N GLU A 507 -26.14 5.42 10.68
CA GLU A 507 -25.11 5.10 11.70
C GLU A 507 -25.17 3.65 12.22
N GLU A 508 -26.33 2.98 12.13
CA GLU A 508 -26.50 1.59 12.56
C GLU A 508 -26.23 0.58 11.44
N GLU A 509 -26.09 1.05 10.19
CA GLU A 509 -25.89 0.21 9.02
C GLU A 509 -24.44 -0.31 8.97
N LYS A 510 -24.26 -1.62 8.81
CA LYS A 510 -22.93 -2.27 8.80
C LYS A 510 -22.60 -2.93 7.46
N SER A 511 -23.45 -2.74 6.46
CA SER A 511 -23.36 -3.40 5.17
C SER A 511 -23.95 -2.53 4.08
N VAL A 512 -23.35 -2.57 2.89
CA VAL A 512 -23.80 -1.81 1.72
C VAL A 512 -24.44 -2.76 0.72
N ASP A 513 -25.45 -2.31 -0.03
CA ASP A 513 -26.09 -3.13 -1.05
C ASP A 513 -25.15 -3.43 -2.24
N ILE A 514 -25.46 -4.48 -3.00
CA ILE A 514 -24.61 -4.94 -4.10
C ILE A 514 -24.50 -3.91 -5.23
N GLU A 515 -25.56 -3.17 -5.53
CA GLU A 515 -25.56 -2.22 -6.64
C GLU A 515 -24.57 -1.08 -6.36
N THR A 516 -24.63 -0.53 -5.14
CA THR A 516 -23.69 0.49 -4.66
C THR A 516 -22.26 -0.06 -4.60
N ILE A 517 -22.06 -1.29 -4.10
CA ILE A 517 -20.73 -1.92 -4.06
C ILE A 517 -20.13 -2.11 -5.46
N CYS A 518 -20.93 -2.55 -6.43
CA CYS A 518 -20.44 -2.71 -7.80
C CYS A 518 -19.96 -1.38 -8.40
N GLN A 519 -20.67 -0.29 -8.11
CA GLN A 519 -20.28 1.06 -8.56
C GLN A 519 -19.00 1.53 -7.84
N LEU A 520 -18.89 1.31 -6.53
CA LEU A 520 -17.71 1.66 -5.74
C LEU A 520 -16.47 0.87 -6.18
N LEU A 521 -16.60 -0.44 -6.47
CA LEU A 521 -15.49 -1.27 -6.94
C LEU A 521 -14.95 -0.79 -8.29
N ASP A 522 -15.84 -0.52 -9.25
CA ASP A 522 -15.44 -0.01 -10.57
C ASP A 522 -14.79 1.37 -10.46
N MET A 523 -15.31 2.23 -9.58
CA MET A 523 -14.76 3.56 -9.32
C MET A 523 -13.38 3.50 -8.66
N VAL A 524 -13.25 2.79 -7.53
CA VAL A 524 -12.06 2.81 -6.66
C VAL A 524 -10.94 1.90 -7.17
N MET A 525 -11.27 0.69 -7.66
CA MET A 525 -10.30 -0.33 -8.05
C MET A 525 -10.30 -0.67 -9.54
N GLY A 526 -11.27 -0.19 -10.32
CA GLY A 526 -11.44 -0.57 -11.73
C GLY A 526 -10.27 -0.17 -12.64
N SER A 527 -9.44 0.80 -12.27
CA SER A 527 -8.24 1.15 -13.03
C SER A 527 -7.02 0.29 -12.69
N THR A 528 -6.95 -0.26 -11.47
CA THR A 528 -5.78 -0.99 -10.94
C THR A 528 -5.94 -2.50 -11.05
N PHE A 529 -7.12 -3.02 -10.73
CA PHE A 529 -7.40 -4.47 -10.68
C PHE A 529 -8.56 -4.85 -11.60
N ARG A 530 -8.56 -4.31 -12.83
CA ARG A 530 -9.68 -4.43 -13.78
C ARG A 530 -10.17 -5.87 -13.97
N PRO A 531 -9.30 -6.87 -14.24
CA PRO A 531 -9.77 -8.24 -14.47
C PRO A 531 -10.46 -8.84 -13.23
N GLN A 532 -9.88 -8.67 -12.04
CA GLN A 532 -10.45 -9.16 -10.80
C GLN A 532 -11.78 -8.47 -10.48
N VAL A 533 -11.85 -7.14 -10.64
CA VAL A 533 -13.06 -6.34 -10.41
C VAL A 533 -14.18 -6.76 -11.35
N ASP A 534 -13.91 -6.91 -12.65
CA ASP A 534 -14.92 -7.31 -13.63
C ASP A 534 -15.51 -8.69 -13.29
N TYR A 535 -14.67 -9.68 -12.97
CA TYR A 535 -15.12 -11.03 -12.59
C TYR A 535 -15.91 -11.03 -11.27
N PHE A 536 -15.47 -10.27 -10.28
CA PHE A 536 -16.14 -10.20 -9.00
C PHE A 536 -17.48 -9.47 -9.08
N VAL A 537 -17.56 -8.38 -9.86
CA VAL A 537 -18.82 -7.68 -10.14
C VAL A 537 -19.79 -8.58 -10.90
N ASP A 538 -19.32 -9.34 -11.88
CA ASP A 538 -20.15 -10.33 -12.58
C ASP A 538 -20.66 -11.42 -11.63
N TYR A 539 -19.80 -11.95 -10.76
CA TYR A 539 -20.19 -12.90 -9.73
C TYR A 539 -21.28 -12.31 -8.83
N LEU A 540 -21.07 -11.12 -8.27
CA LEU A 540 -22.00 -10.45 -7.36
C LEU A 540 -23.37 -10.19 -7.99
N LYS A 541 -23.43 -9.91 -9.30
CA LYS A 541 -24.67 -9.69 -10.05
C LYS A 541 -25.45 -10.98 -10.37
N ILE A 542 -24.76 -12.12 -10.45
CA ILE A 542 -25.35 -13.41 -10.83
C ILE A 542 -25.78 -14.22 -9.61
N GLN A 543 -24.98 -14.17 -8.55
CA GLN A 543 -25.26 -14.86 -7.30
C GLN A 543 -26.53 -14.29 -6.61
N ASN A 544 -27.25 -15.12 -5.87
CA ASN A 544 -28.47 -14.72 -5.14
C ASN A 544 -28.38 -14.93 -3.62
N ASP A 545 -27.23 -15.39 -3.14
CA ASP A 545 -27.02 -15.78 -1.74
C ASP A 545 -26.71 -14.57 -0.85
N TYR A 546 -26.11 -13.54 -1.43
CA TYR A 546 -25.76 -12.28 -0.79
C TYR A 546 -26.60 -11.16 -1.39
N LYS A 547 -27.12 -10.28 -0.52
CA LYS A 547 -27.84 -9.06 -0.91
C LYS A 547 -27.09 -7.78 -0.52
N VAL A 548 -26.19 -7.91 0.44
CA VAL A 548 -25.39 -6.83 1.02
C VAL A 548 -23.97 -7.34 1.25
N ILE A 549 -23.02 -6.42 1.31
CA ILE A 549 -21.60 -6.70 1.53
C ILE A 549 -21.16 -6.00 2.82
N THR A 550 -20.41 -6.72 3.66
CA THR A 550 -19.87 -6.19 4.92
C THR A 550 -18.47 -5.61 4.74
N MET A 551 -18.01 -4.83 5.71
CA MET A 551 -16.64 -4.28 5.72
C MET A 551 -15.56 -5.38 5.62
N ASP A 552 -15.78 -6.51 6.27
CA ASP A 552 -14.88 -7.68 6.23
C ASP A 552 -14.78 -8.25 4.81
N GLN A 553 -15.92 -8.42 4.13
CA GLN A 553 -15.96 -8.89 2.73
C GLN A 553 -15.33 -7.88 1.77
N TRP A 554 -15.57 -6.58 1.99
CA TRP A 554 -14.98 -5.50 1.21
C TRP A 554 -13.46 -5.47 1.32
N MET A 555 -12.92 -5.45 2.54
CA MET A 555 -11.48 -5.47 2.80
C MET A 555 -10.84 -6.80 2.39
N GLY A 556 -11.57 -7.91 2.54
CA GLY A 556 -11.15 -9.22 2.04
C GLY A 556 -10.93 -9.23 0.54
N PHE A 557 -11.80 -8.58 -0.24
CA PHE A 557 -11.62 -8.49 -1.70
C PHE A 557 -10.38 -7.66 -2.09
N TYR A 558 -10.10 -6.56 -1.38
CA TYR A 558 -8.86 -5.81 -1.58
C TYR A 558 -7.63 -6.65 -1.24
N ARG A 559 -7.65 -7.39 -0.12
CA ARG A 559 -6.58 -8.34 0.21
C ARG A 559 -6.42 -9.40 -0.87
N PHE A 560 -7.52 -9.98 -1.36
CA PHE A 560 -7.50 -10.93 -2.46
C PHE A 560 -6.80 -10.36 -3.71
N CYS A 561 -7.11 -9.13 -4.11
CA CYS A 561 -6.47 -8.49 -5.27
C CYS A 561 -4.96 -8.27 -5.11
N ASN A 562 -4.45 -8.11 -3.89
CA ASN A 562 -3.03 -7.88 -3.62
C ASN A 562 -2.26 -9.17 -3.33
N GLU A 563 -2.88 -10.15 -2.67
CA GLU A 563 -2.23 -11.37 -2.18
C GLU A 563 -2.32 -12.53 -3.18
N ILE A 564 -3.29 -12.52 -4.10
CA ILE A 564 -3.61 -13.66 -4.95
C ILE A 564 -3.37 -13.32 -6.43
N SER A 565 -2.60 -14.15 -7.11
CA SER A 565 -2.39 -14.02 -8.56
C SER A 565 -3.70 -14.34 -9.30
N PHE A 566 -4.03 -13.58 -10.33
CA PHE A 566 -5.20 -13.82 -11.16
C PHE A 566 -4.78 -13.88 -12.63
N PRO A 567 -5.21 -14.89 -13.41
CA PRO A 567 -6.28 -15.86 -13.14
C PRO A 567 -5.87 -17.19 -12.47
N GLU A 568 -4.59 -17.44 -12.20
CA GLU A 568 -4.09 -18.75 -11.75
C GLU A 568 -4.51 -19.10 -10.31
N MET A 569 -4.54 -18.11 -9.41
CA MET A 569 -4.99 -18.20 -8.02
C MET A 569 -4.41 -19.37 -7.22
N THR A 570 -3.16 -19.77 -7.53
CA THR A 570 -2.50 -20.92 -6.89
C THR A 570 -2.16 -20.66 -5.42
N GLU A 571 -2.05 -19.39 -5.04
CA GLU A 571 -1.81 -18.95 -3.67
C GLU A 571 -3.08 -18.98 -2.81
N TYR A 572 -4.27 -19.12 -3.43
CA TYR A 572 -5.52 -19.10 -2.70
C TYR A 572 -5.72 -20.37 -1.89
N ASN A 573 -5.78 -20.21 -0.56
CA ASN A 573 -6.04 -21.29 0.37
C ASN A 573 -7.39 -21.07 1.09
N PRO A 574 -8.42 -21.86 0.80
CA PRO A 574 -9.74 -21.77 1.45
C PRO A 574 -9.71 -22.02 2.96
N GLY A 575 -8.63 -22.61 3.49
CA GLY A 575 -8.43 -22.86 4.92
C GLY A 575 -7.88 -21.67 5.70
N LEU A 576 -7.50 -20.57 5.03
CA LEU A 576 -7.20 -19.29 5.68
C LEU A 576 -8.50 -18.55 6.01
N ALA A 577 -8.44 -17.53 6.87
CA ALA A 577 -9.60 -16.73 7.31
C ALA A 577 -10.16 -15.78 6.24
N TRP A 578 -10.43 -16.30 5.03
CA TRP A 578 -11.11 -15.55 3.97
C TRP A 578 -12.62 -15.49 4.22
N PRO A 579 -13.28 -14.36 3.90
CA PRO A 579 -14.73 -14.29 3.90
C PRO A 579 -15.35 -15.39 3.02
N LEU A 580 -16.42 -16.02 3.47
CA LEU A 580 -17.10 -17.10 2.73
C LEU A 580 -17.52 -16.67 1.31
N LEU A 581 -17.85 -15.38 1.13
CA LEU A 581 -18.13 -14.78 -0.17
C LEU A 581 -16.96 -14.98 -1.15
N LEU A 582 -15.72 -14.80 -0.70
CA LEU A 582 -14.53 -14.96 -1.53
C LEU A 582 -14.23 -16.43 -1.80
N ASN A 583 -14.47 -17.32 -0.82
CA ASN A 583 -14.39 -18.77 -1.07
C ASN A 583 -15.37 -19.19 -2.17
N ASN A 584 -16.62 -18.73 -2.10
CA ASN A 584 -17.63 -19.02 -3.12
C ASN A 584 -17.28 -18.37 -4.47
N PHE A 585 -16.70 -17.17 -4.46
CA PHE A 585 -16.20 -16.51 -5.67
C PHE A 585 -15.08 -17.32 -6.31
N VAL A 586 -14.07 -17.74 -5.54
CA VAL A 586 -12.96 -18.54 -6.05
C VAL A 586 -13.41 -19.92 -6.51
N GLU A 587 -14.43 -20.53 -5.91
CA GLU A 587 -15.04 -21.76 -6.42
C GLU A 587 -15.82 -21.52 -7.73
N TRP A 588 -16.45 -20.36 -7.87
CA TRP A 588 -17.17 -19.94 -9.07
C TRP A 588 -16.25 -19.63 -10.26
N ILE A 589 -15.00 -19.21 -10.01
CA ILE A 589 -14.09 -18.82 -11.09
C ILE A 589 -13.64 -20.01 -11.95
N PRO A 590 -13.12 -21.16 -11.45
CA PRO A 590 -12.71 -22.30 -12.26
C PRO A 590 -13.82 -22.89 -13.14
N THR A 591 -15.05 -22.95 -12.62
CA THR A 591 -16.23 -23.38 -13.41
C THR A 591 -16.53 -22.45 -14.58
N ARG A 592 -16.02 -21.22 -14.56
CA ARG A 592 -16.06 -20.25 -15.66
C ARG A 592 -14.74 -20.17 -16.43
N ILE A 593 -13.57 -20.38 -15.82
CA ILE A 593 -12.25 -20.41 -16.47
C ILE A 593 -12.16 -21.56 -17.46
N ASP A 594 -12.64 -22.76 -17.12
CA ASP A 594 -12.72 -23.86 -18.08
C ASP A 594 -13.69 -23.53 -19.23
N ILE A 595 -14.81 -22.87 -18.94
CA ILE A 595 -15.74 -22.43 -19.98
C ILE A 595 -15.10 -21.34 -20.85
N THR A 596 -14.36 -20.38 -20.29
CA THR A 596 -13.66 -19.34 -21.05
C THR A 596 -12.46 -19.88 -21.80
N ASN A 597 -11.73 -20.88 -21.28
CA ASN A 597 -10.61 -21.54 -21.96
C ASN A 597 -11.13 -22.40 -23.12
N VAL A 598 -12.15 -23.22 -22.90
CA VAL A 598 -12.85 -23.94 -23.99
C VAL A 598 -13.44 -22.96 -25.00
N ARG A 599 -13.86 -21.77 -24.57
CA ARG A 599 -14.35 -20.72 -25.46
C ARG A 599 -13.23 -20.03 -26.23
N LEU A 600 -12.10 -19.75 -25.59
CA LEU A 600 -10.90 -19.20 -26.22
C LEU A 600 -10.38 -20.17 -27.26
N GLU A 601 -10.26 -21.46 -26.93
CA GLU A 601 -9.90 -22.53 -27.88
C GLU A 601 -10.84 -22.51 -29.08
N LYS A 602 -12.17 -22.46 -28.88
CA LYS A 602 -13.13 -22.37 -30.00
C LYS A 602 -12.98 -21.09 -30.82
N ILE A 603 -12.73 -19.95 -30.19
CA ILE A 603 -12.52 -18.66 -30.89
C ILE A 603 -11.25 -18.72 -31.74
N VAL A 604 -10.18 -19.29 -31.18
CA VAL A 604 -8.89 -19.48 -31.84
C VAL A 604 -8.98 -20.52 -32.96
N ASP A 605 -9.76 -21.59 -32.80
CA ASP A 605 -10.03 -22.56 -33.86
C ASP A 605 -10.73 -21.90 -35.06
N VAL A 606 -11.68 -20.99 -34.80
CA VAL A 606 -12.33 -20.21 -35.87
C VAL A 606 -11.34 -19.25 -36.52
N PHE A 607 -10.42 -18.64 -35.76
CA PHE A 607 -9.35 -17.80 -36.32
C PHE A 607 -8.51 -18.58 -37.33
N TYR A 608 -8.00 -19.74 -36.94
CA TYR A 608 -7.14 -20.56 -37.80
C TYR A 608 -7.82 -21.08 -39.07
N LYS A 609 -9.16 -21.12 -39.11
CA LYS A 609 -9.92 -21.45 -40.33
C LYS A 609 -9.71 -20.41 -41.45
N TYR A 610 -9.49 -19.14 -41.09
CA TYR A 610 -9.38 -18.02 -42.04
C TYR A 610 -7.97 -17.44 -42.14
N THR A 611 -7.03 -17.91 -41.31
CA THR A 611 -5.64 -17.45 -41.36
C THR A 611 -4.90 -17.99 -42.56
N ASN A 612 -4.01 -17.16 -43.12
CA ASN A 612 -3.02 -17.61 -44.07
C ASN A 612 -1.85 -18.29 -43.35
N THR A 613 -1.53 -19.53 -43.74
CA THR A 613 -0.49 -20.37 -43.14
C THR A 613 0.91 -19.74 -43.18
N SER A 614 1.15 -18.77 -44.07
CA SER A 614 2.45 -18.11 -44.21
C SER A 614 2.61 -16.84 -43.36
N SER A 615 1.52 -16.12 -43.09
CA SER A 615 1.54 -14.87 -42.32
C SER A 615 1.01 -15.00 -40.89
N ASN A 616 0.32 -16.10 -40.56
CA ASN A 616 -0.41 -16.29 -39.31
C ASN A 616 -1.42 -15.17 -38.98
N LEU A 617 -1.89 -14.47 -40.02
CA LEU A 617 -2.89 -13.42 -39.94
C LEU A 617 -4.07 -13.79 -40.84
N ILE A 618 -5.27 -13.31 -40.51
CA ILE A 618 -6.35 -13.27 -41.49
C ILE A 618 -6.01 -12.14 -42.45
N ASP A 619 -5.73 -12.48 -43.71
CA ASP A 619 -5.42 -11.52 -44.77
C ASP A 619 -6.69 -11.20 -45.59
N PRO A 620 -6.62 -10.36 -46.65
CA PRO A 620 -7.80 -10.03 -47.44
C PRO A 620 -8.54 -11.24 -48.00
N GLN A 621 -7.83 -12.33 -48.35
CA GLN A 621 -8.46 -13.58 -48.81
C GLN A 621 -9.21 -14.27 -47.66
N GLY A 622 -8.61 -14.29 -46.47
CA GLY A 622 -9.26 -14.75 -45.24
C GLY A 622 -10.53 -13.97 -44.90
N ILE A 623 -10.52 -12.64 -45.08
CA ILE A 623 -11.68 -11.78 -44.86
C ILE A 623 -12.78 -12.05 -45.89
N GLU A 624 -12.44 -12.27 -47.16
CA GLU A 624 -13.42 -12.65 -48.18
C GLU A 624 -14.11 -13.98 -47.84
N LEU A 625 -13.33 -14.98 -47.40
CA LEU A 625 -13.86 -16.27 -46.94
C LEU A 625 -14.76 -16.12 -45.71
N LEU A 626 -14.33 -15.33 -44.72
CA LEU A 626 -15.12 -15.02 -43.53
C LEU A 626 -16.43 -14.32 -43.90
N SER A 627 -16.38 -13.34 -44.81
CA SER A 627 -17.53 -12.57 -45.25
C SER A 627 -18.54 -13.46 -45.97
N SER A 628 -18.06 -14.34 -46.86
CA SER A 628 -18.88 -15.36 -47.52
C SER A 628 -19.57 -16.28 -46.52
N ASP A 629 -18.86 -16.73 -45.49
CA ASP A 629 -19.39 -17.62 -44.44
C ASP A 629 -20.40 -16.90 -43.52
N LEU A 630 -20.32 -15.58 -43.41
CA LEU A 630 -21.24 -14.73 -42.64
C LEU A 630 -22.47 -14.28 -43.46
N ASP A 631 -22.55 -14.62 -44.75
CA ASP A 631 -23.54 -14.11 -45.72
C ASP A 631 -23.53 -12.57 -45.83
N VAL A 632 -22.34 -11.96 -45.80
CA VAL A 632 -22.15 -10.51 -45.98
C VAL A 632 -21.09 -10.24 -47.05
N SER A 633 -21.20 -9.10 -47.74
CA SER A 633 -20.13 -8.69 -48.66
C SER A 633 -18.87 -8.32 -47.88
N HIS A 634 -17.68 -8.56 -48.42
CA HIS A 634 -16.42 -8.10 -47.81
C HIS A 634 -16.31 -6.55 -47.80
N THR A 635 -17.12 -5.87 -48.61
CA THR A 635 -17.26 -4.41 -48.64
C THR A 635 -18.41 -3.88 -47.76
N ASP A 636 -19.10 -4.76 -47.04
CA ASP A 636 -20.23 -4.37 -46.20
C ASP A 636 -19.75 -3.61 -44.96
N VAL A 637 -20.49 -2.56 -44.57
CA VAL A 637 -20.20 -1.77 -43.37
C VAL A 637 -20.12 -2.63 -42.11
N ARG A 638 -20.80 -3.78 -42.07
CA ARG A 638 -20.75 -4.71 -40.94
C ARG A 638 -19.36 -5.33 -40.73
N ILE A 639 -18.56 -5.51 -41.78
CA ILE A 639 -17.17 -5.95 -41.67
C ILE A 639 -16.31 -4.84 -41.06
N LEU A 640 -16.55 -3.59 -41.45
CA LEU A 640 -15.89 -2.42 -40.85
C LEU A 640 -16.29 -2.22 -39.38
N MET A 641 -17.56 -2.46 -39.02
CA MET A 641 -18.04 -2.45 -37.63
C MET A 641 -17.39 -3.57 -36.80
N LEU A 642 -17.19 -4.75 -37.40
CA LEU A 642 -16.48 -5.84 -36.75
C LEU A 642 -15.01 -5.48 -36.49
N ALA A 643 -14.34 -4.86 -37.46
CA ALA A 643 -12.98 -4.35 -37.30
C ALA A 643 -12.90 -3.31 -36.17
N TRP A 644 -13.85 -2.38 -36.10
CA TRP A 644 -13.96 -1.41 -35.00
C TRP A 644 -14.10 -2.10 -33.64
N LYS A 645 -14.95 -3.13 -33.55
CA LYS A 645 -15.14 -3.89 -32.29
C LYS A 645 -13.87 -4.64 -31.86
N MET A 646 -13.09 -5.12 -32.82
CA MET A 646 -11.79 -5.76 -32.59
C MET A 646 -10.69 -4.74 -32.25
N LYS A 647 -10.91 -3.45 -32.58
CA LYS A 647 -9.89 -2.40 -32.62
C LYS A 647 -8.73 -2.79 -33.53
N ALA A 648 -9.06 -3.22 -34.75
CA ALA A 648 -8.07 -3.66 -35.72
C ALA A 648 -7.21 -2.46 -36.19
N GLU A 649 -5.90 -2.64 -36.21
CA GLU A 649 -4.99 -1.54 -36.56
C GLU A 649 -4.81 -1.39 -38.07
N LYS A 650 -4.82 -2.51 -38.80
CA LYS A 650 -4.50 -2.54 -40.23
C LYS A 650 -5.69 -2.94 -41.09
N GLN A 651 -6.00 -2.13 -42.10
CA GLN A 651 -7.07 -2.45 -43.05
C GLN A 651 -6.84 -3.79 -43.74
N GLY A 652 -7.86 -4.65 -43.72
CA GLY A 652 -7.82 -5.92 -44.45
C GLY A 652 -6.97 -7.01 -43.78
N TYR A 653 -6.50 -6.78 -42.55
CA TYR A 653 -5.79 -7.79 -41.77
C TYR A 653 -6.36 -7.87 -40.35
N PHE A 654 -6.42 -9.08 -39.79
CA PHE A 654 -6.71 -9.28 -38.36
C PHE A 654 -5.64 -10.16 -37.71
N THR A 655 -5.12 -9.70 -36.56
CA THR A 655 -4.26 -10.52 -35.69
C THR A 655 -5.09 -11.44 -34.80
N GLN A 656 -4.44 -12.45 -34.21
CA GLN A 656 -5.08 -13.36 -33.27
C GLN A 656 -5.54 -12.63 -32.00
N GLU A 657 -4.78 -11.62 -31.54
CA GLU A 657 -5.16 -10.83 -30.37
C GLU A 657 -6.39 -9.96 -30.66
N GLU A 658 -6.41 -9.27 -31.81
CA GLU A 658 -7.55 -8.45 -32.25
C GLU A 658 -8.82 -9.31 -32.39
N TRP A 659 -8.67 -10.47 -33.04
CA TRP A 659 -9.75 -11.43 -33.24
C TRP A 659 -10.34 -11.93 -31.92
N THR A 660 -9.47 -12.42 -31.04
CA THR A 660 -9.87 -12.97 -29.73
C THR A 660 -10.57 -11.91 -28.88
N ARG A 661 -10.03 -10.68 -28.87
CA ARG A 661 -10.60 -9.53 -28.17
C ARG A 661 -12.00 -9.20 -28.67
N GLY A 662 -12.19 -9.11 -29.99
CA GLY A 662 -13.49 -8.79 -30.59
C GLY A 662 -14.54 -9.88 -30.37
N LEU A 663 -14.20 -11.15 -30.59
CA LEU A 663 -15.16 -12.25 -30.43
C LEU A 663 -15.53 -12.51 -28.97
N MET A 664 -14.59 -12.28 -28.04
CA MET A 664 -14.91 -12.27 -26.61
C MET A 664 -15.88 -11.15 -26.25
N ALA A 665 -15.62 -9.92 -26.72
CA ALA A 665 -16.50 -8.78 -26.49
C ALA A 665 -17.91 -8.98 -27.07
N LEU A 666 -18.01 -9.64 -28.24
CA LEU A 666 -19.28 -9.99 -28.88
C LEU A 666 -19.94 -11.24 -28.29
N ARG A 667 -19.28 -11.92 -27.35
CA ARG A 667 -19.72 -13.21 -26.80
C ARG A 667 -19.97 -14.26 -27.90
N ALA A 668 -19.21 -14.21 -28.99
CA ALA A 668 -19.36 -15.06 -30.16
C ALA A 668 -18.21 -16.05 -30.27
N ASP A 669 -18.43 -17.29 -29.84
CA ASP A 669 -17.39 -18.34 -29.83
C ASP A 669 -17.48 -19.35 -30.99
N THR A 670 -18.43 -19.12 -31.89
CA THR A 670 -18.65 -19.92 -33.09
C THR A 670 -19.09 -18.98 -34.21
N LEU A 671 -18.86 -19.38 -35.45
CA LEU A 671 -19.29 -18.63 -36.63
C LEU A 671 -20.80 -18.30 -36.61
N SER A 672 -21.63 -19.25 -36.16
CA SER A 672 -23.08 -19.04 -36.03
C SER A 672 -23.43 -17.93 -35.02
N LYS A 673 -22.76 -17.91 -33.87
CA LYS A 673 -22.96 -16.84 -32.88
C LYS A 673 -22.42 -15.50 -33.38
N LEU A 674 -21.30 -15.49 -34.11
CA LEU A 674 -20.77 -14.27 -34.72
C LEU A 674 -21.76 -13.68 -35.73
N LYS A 675 -22.32 -14.52 -36.61
CA LYS A 675 -23.37 -14.13 -37.55
C LYS A 675 -24.60 -13.52 -36.86
N ASN A 676 -25.02 -14.11 -35.74
CA ASN A 676 -26.15 -13.60 -34.94
C ASN A 676 -25.79 -12.34 -34.15
N ALA A 677 -24.50 -12.08 -33.89
CA ALA A 677 -24.04 -10.91 -33.16
C ALA A 677 -23.93 -9.67 -34.07
N LEU A 678 -23.73 -9.82 -35.39
CA LEU A 678 -23.60 -8.70 -36.32
C LEU A 678 -24.78 -7.71 -36.28
N PRO A 679 -26.06 -8.15 -36.26
CA PRO A 679 -27.19 -7.22 -36.17
C PRO A 679 -27.22 -6.44 -34.85
N GLU A 680 -26.78 -7.04 -33.75
CA GLU A 680 -26.72 -6.37 -32.45
C GLU A 680 -25.53 -5.39 -32.39
N LEU A 681 -24.39 -5.74 -33.00
CA LEU A 681 -23.26 -4.83 -33.17
C LEU A 681 -23.65 -3.61 -34.02
N GLU A 682 -24.44 -3.80 -35.07
CA GLU A 682 -24.95 -2.71 -35.90
C GLU A 682 -25.84 -1.74 -35.09
N LYS A 683 -26.69 -2.27 -34.20
CA LYS A 683 -27.48 -1.45 -33.26
C LYS A 683 -26.60 -0.74 -32.23
N GLU A 684 -25.55 -1.40 -31.75
CA GLU A 684 -24.58 -0.83 -30.79
C GLU A 684 -23.84 0.36 -31.40
N VAL A 685 -23.32 0.21 -32.62
CA VAL A 685 -22.57 1.24 -33.33
C VAL A 685 -23.45 2.44 -33.68
N ARG A 686 -24.73 2.23 -34.01
CA ARG A 686 -25.68 3.30 -34.33
C ARG A 686 -26.05 4.22 -33.16
N ARG A 687 -25.64 3.92 -31.94
CA ARG A 687 -25.85 4.84 -30.80
C ARG A 687 -25.00 6.10 -30.98
N PRO A 688 -25.51 7.31 -30.72
CA PRO A 688 -24.79 8.55 -31.01
C PRO A 688 -23.35 8.62 -30.45
N SER A 689 -23.14 8.14 -29.21
CA SER A 689 -21.81 8.11 -28.58
C SER A 689 -20.83 7.18 -29.29
N ASN A 690 -21.29 6.01 -29.72
CA ASN A 690 -20.47 4.99 -30.36
C ASN A 690 -20.26 5.30 -31.85
N PHE A 691 -21.24 5.94 -32.49
CA PHE A 691 -21.17 6.26 -33.90
C PHE A 691 -20.08 7.30 -34.18
N ALA A 692 -19.92 8.32 -33.31
CA ALA A 692 -18.86 9.30 -33.45
C ALA A 692 -17.46 8.65 -33.38
N ASP A 693 -17.26 7.72 -32.45
CA ASP A 693 -16.03 6.94 -32.32
C ASP A 693 -15.80 6.01 -33.52
N PHE A 694 -16.83 5.28 -33.94
CA PHE A 694 -16.80 4.43 -35.14
C PHE A 694 -16.50 5.24 -36.41
N TYR A 695 -17.08 6.43 -36.54
CA TYR A 695 -16.87 7.31 -37.68
C TYR A 695 -15.42 7.80 -37.74
N ALA A 696 -14.84 8.24 -36.62
CA ALA A 696 -13.42 8.59 -36.54
C ALA A 696 -12.50 7.39 -36.82
N TYR A 697 -12.85 6.22 -36.28
CA TYR A 697 -12.14 4.97 -36.53
C TYR A 697 -12.16 4.60 -38.01
N SER A 698 -13.30 4.72 -38.70
CA SER A 698 -13.40 4.34 -40.13
C SER A 698 -12.40 5.07 -41.03
N PHE A 699 -12.12 6.34 -40.72
CA PHE A 699 -11.09 7.12 -41.40
C PHE A 699 -9.70 6.59 -41.06
N THR A 700 -9.40 6.43 -39.77
CA THR A 700 -8.08 5.94 -39.30
C THR A 700 -7.78 4.55 -39.87
N TYR A 701 -8.78 3.67 -39.88
CA TYR A 701 -8.67 2.31 -40.40
C TYR A 701 -8.49 2.25 -41.92
N SER A 702 -8.78 3.34 -42.64
CA SER A 702 -8.60 3.43 -44.10
C SER A 702 -7.26 4.07 -44.50
N LEU A 703 -6.42 4.46 -43.52
CA LEU A 703 -5.06 4.92 -43.77
C LEU A 703 -4.17 3.70 -44.04
N THR A 704 -3.55 3.65 -45.21
CA THR A 704 -2.79 2.48 -45.66
C THR A 704 -1.29 2.58 -45.35
N GLU A 705 -0.78 3.79 -45.10
CA GLU A 705 0.63 4.06 -44.80
C GLU A 705 0.81 4.76 -43.43
N GLU A 706 1.85 4.40 -42.67
CA GLU A 706 2.10 4.92 -41.30
C GLU A 706 2.27 6.45 -41.18
N LYS A 707 2.53 7.14 -42.30
CA LYS A 707 2.69 8.61 -42.33
C LYS A 707 1.57 9.33 -43.07
N GLN A 708 0.55 8.60 -43.49
CA GLN A 708 -0.58 9.17 -44.20
C GLN A 708 -1.53 9.83 -43.19
N GLU A 709 -1.76 11.13 -43.34
CA GLU A 709 -2.70 11.90 -42.49
C GLU A 709 -4.00 12.27 -43.25
N SER A 710 -4.10 11.85 -44.51
CA SER A 710 -5.20 12.23 -45.41
C SER A 710 -5.51 11.13 -46.42
N ILE A 711 -6.79 10.96 -46.75
CA ILE A 711 -7.29 9.97 -47.71
C ILE A 711 -7.67 10.66 -49.01
N ASP A 712 -7.47 10.02 -50.16
CA ASP A 712 -7.89 10.53 -51.46
C ASP A 712 -9.43 10.61 -51.58
N ILE A 713 -9.90 11.45 -52.51
CA ILE A 713 -11.33 11.69 -52.69
C ILE A 713 -12.10 10.45 -53.10
N GLU A 714 -11.52 9.56 -53.92
CA GLU A 714 -12.23 8.39 -54.41
C GLU A 714 -12.55 7.44 -53.26
N THR A 715 -11.56 7.17 -52.41
CA THR A 715 -11.71 6.35 -51.20
C THR A 715 -12.66 7.01 -50.20
N ILE A 716 -12.57 8.34 -50.00
CA ILE A 716 -13.48 9.07 -49.10
C ILE A 716 -14.93 8.99 -49.58
N CYS A 717 -15.18 9.14 -50.87
CA CYS A 717 -16.54 9.04 -51.42
C CYS A 717 -17.15 7.65 -51.15
N GLN A 718 -16.36 6.59 -51.29
CA GLN A 718 -16.80 5.24 -50.97
C GLN A 718 -17.07 5.09 -49.46
N LEU A 719 -16.15 5.56 -48.61
CA LEU A 719 -16.28 5.47 -47.16
C LEU A 719 -17.51 6.25 -46.65
N LEU A 720 -17.79 7.43 -47.19
CA LEU A 720 -19.00 8.22 -46.87
C LEU A 720 -20.28 7.45 -47.21
N ASP A 721 -20.34 6.84 -48.39
CA ASP A 721 -21.50 6.06 -48.84
C ASP A 721 -21.69 4.83 -47.94
N THR A 722 -20.61 4.14 -47.58
CA THR A 722 -20.63 2.96 -46.71
C THR A 722 -21.06 3.30 -45.27
N VAL A 723 -20.47 4.34 -44.67
CA VAL A 723 -20.64 4.64 -43.23
C VAL A 723 -21.88 5.48 -42.96
N MET A 724 -22.16 6.49 -43.79
CA MET A 724 -23.23 7.46 -43.57
C MET A 724 -24.37 7.42 -44.59
N GLY A 725 -24.18 6.74 -45.74
CA GLY A 725 -25.16 6.75 -46.83
C GLY A 725 -26.54 6.21 -46.47
N SER A 726 -26.67 5.37 -45.44
CA SER A 726 -27.96 4.88 -44.95
C SER A 726 -28.70 5.88 -44.05
N THR A 727 -27.97 6.79 -43.39
CA THR A 727 -28.53 7.70 -42.37
C THR A 727 -28.69 9.12 -42.91
N PHE A 728 -27.71 9.62 -43.67
CA PHE A 728 -27.66 10.99 -44.20
C PHE A 728 -27.58 10.99 -45.73
N ARG A 729 -28.42 10.17 -46.39
CA ARG A 729 -28.35 9.95 -47.84
C ARG A 729 -28.30 11.25 -48.65
N PRO A 730 -29.20 12.24 -48.43
CA PRO A 730 -29.20 13.47 -49.21
C PRO A 730 -27.90 14.27 -49.04
N GLN A 731 -27.41 14.43 -47.81
CA GLN A 731 -26.18 15.17 -47.52
C GLN A 731 -24.96 14.47 -48.14
N VAL A 732 -24.88 13.14 -48.00
CA VAL A 732 -23.80 12.33 -48.57
C VAL A 732 -23.78 12.43 -50.09
N ASP A 733 -24.94 12.31 -50.75
CA ASP A 733 -25.04 12.39 -52.21
C ASP A 733 -24.55 13.75 -52.74
N TYR A 734 -24.99 14.85 -52.12
CA TYR A 734 -24.55 16.20 -52.50
C TYR A 734 -23.06 16.43 -52.22
N PHE A 735 -22.56 15.97 -51.08
CA PHE A 735 -21.15 16.15 -50.73
C PHE A 735 -20.23 15.32 -51.62
N VAL A 736 -20.61 14.07 -51.93
CA VAL A 736 -19.89 13.23 -52.90
C VAL A 736 -19.92 13.84 -54.30
N GLU A 737 -21.04 14.41 -54.73
CA GLU A 737 -21.13 15.12 -56.00
C GLU A 737 -20.19 16.33 -56.03
N TYR A 738 -20.21 17.16 -54.98
CA TYR A 738 -19.32 18.29 -54.82
C TYR A 738 -17.85 17.87 -54.88
N LEU A 739 -17.45 16.89 -54.06
CA LEU A 739 -16.07 16.39 -53.99
C LEU A 739 -15.55 15.88 -55.34
N LYS A 740 -16.42 15.30 -56.18
CA LYS A 740 -16.07 14.81 -57.52
C LYS A 740 -15.93 15.91 -58.58
N ILE A 741 -16.58 17.06 -58.40
CA ILE A 741 -16.57 18.17 -59.38
C ILE A 741 -15.47 19.18 -59.06
N GLN A 742 -15.25 19.45 -57.77
CA GLN A 742 -14.25 20.40 -57.32
C GLN A 742 -12.82 19.92 -57.63
N ASN A 743 -11.88 20.84 -57.85
CA ASN A 743 -10.47 20.53 -58.14
C ASN A 743 -9.48 21.09 -57.10
N ASP A 744 -9.99 21.77 -56.08
CA ASP A 744 -9.19 22.50 -55.08
C ASP A 744 -8.64 21.57 -54.00
N TYR A 745 -9.38 20.51 -53.68
CA TYR A 745 -9.02 19.46 -52.75
C TYR A 745 -8.70 18.18 -53.52
N LYS A 746 -7.60 17.52 -53.13
CA LYS A 746 -7.20 16.20 -53.66
C LYS A 746 -7.31 15.10 -52.62
N VAL A 747 -7.30 15.50 -51.34
CA VAL A 747 -7.31 14.62 -50.19
C VAL A 747 -8.17 15.26 -49.09
N ILE A 748 -8.71 14.43 -48.21
CA ILE A 748 -9.48 14.83 -47.03
C ILE A 748 -8.71 14.38 -45.79
N ASN A 749 -8.56 15.27 -44.82
CA ASN A 749 -7.93 14.97 -43.53
C ASN A 749 -8.98 14.66 -42.44
N MET A 750 -8.53 14.26 -41.25
CA MET A 750 -9.41 13.90 -40.13
C MET A 750 -10.33 15.05 -39.69
N ASP A 751 -9.83 16.28 -39.68
CA ASP A 751 -10.63 17.46 -39.28
C ASP A 751 -11.79 17.71 -40.25
N GLN A 752 -11.52 17.61 -41.55
CA GLN A 752 -12.53 17.74 -42.61
C GLN A 752 -13.55 16.59 -42.56
N TRP A 753 -13.09 15.36 -42.31
CA TRP A 753 -13.95 14.19 -42.12
C TRP A 753 -14.91 14.39 -40.94
N MET A 754 -14.37 14.67 -39.74
CA MET A 754 -15.18 14.90 -38.54
C MET A 754 -16.07 16.13 -38.66
N GLY A 755 -15.61 17.16 -39.38
CA GLY A 755 -16.40 18.34 -39.71
C GLY A 755 -17.65 17.99 -40.51
N PHE A 756 -17.58 17.07 -41.47
CA PHE A 756 -18.75 16.66 -42.25
C PHE A 756 -19.76 15.88 -41.39
N TYR A 757 -19.30 15.05 -40.45
CA TYR A 757 -20.19 14.43 -39.48
C TYR A 757 -20.88 15.46 -38.57
N ARG A 758 -20.14 16.46 -38.06
CA ARG A 758 -20.75 17.58 -37.33
C ARG A 758 -21.78 18.32 -38.18
N PHE A 759 -21.47 18.60 -39.44
CA PHE A 759 -22.39 19.25 -40.37
C PHE A 759 -23.71 18.48 -40.50
N CYS A 760 -23.66 17.15 -40.70
CA CYS A 760 -24.85 16.31 -40.82
C CYS A 760 -25.74 16.31 -39.56
N ASN A 761 -25.17 16.54 -38.37
CA ASN A 761 -25.91 16.54 -37.11
C ASN A 761 -26.38 17.93 -36.67
N GLU A 762 -25.60 18.97 -36.95
CA GLU A 762 -25.85 20.34 -36.47
C GLU A 762 -26.66 21.19 -37.46
N ILE A 763 -26.62 20.88 -38.75
CA ILE A 763 -27.18 21.71 -39.82
C ILE A 763 -28.39 21.04 -40.43
N SER A 764 -29.52 21.75 -40.49
CA SER A 764 -30.69 21.28 -41.21
C SER A 764 -30.41 21.20 -42.71
N PHE A 765 -30.89 20.15 -43.36
CA PHE A 765 -30.72 19.97 -44.80
C PHE A 765 -32.08 19.66 -45.43
N PRO A 766 -32.47 20.34 -46.52
CA PRO A 766 -31.66 21.19 -47.41
C PRO A 766 -31.57 22.69 -47.09
N GLU A 767 -32.26 23.21 -46.07
CA GLU A 767 -32.44 24.65 -45.84
C GLU A 767 -31.18 25.35 -45.29
N MET A 768 -30.38 24.65 -44.47
CA MET A 768 -29.08 25.09 -43.92
C MET A 768 -29.11 26.48 -43.24
N THR A 769 -30.23 26.83 -42.59
CA THR A 769 -30.42 28.13 -41.95
C THR A 769 -29.52 28.36 -40.75
N GLU A 770 -29.07 27.28 -40.11
CA GLU A 770 -28.18 27.29 -38.94
C GLU A 770 -26.71 27.45 -39.32
N TYR A 771 -26.39 27.40 -40.62
CA TYR A 771 -25.01 27.42 -41.08
C TYR A 771 -24.39 28.82 -40.99
N ASN A 772 -23.43 28.97 -40.09
CA ASN A 772 -22.63 30.18 -39.93
C ASN A 772 -21.17 29.95 -40.37
N PRO A 773 -20.69 30.60 -41.44
CA PRO A 773 -19.32 30.48 -41.92
C PRO A 773 -18.26 31.09 -40.98
N GLU A 774 -18.67 31.89 -39.99
CA GLU A 774 -17.76 32.44 -38.96
C GLU A 774 -17.42 31.43 -37.85
N LEU A 775 -18.13 30.30 -37.78
CA LEU A 775 -17.76 29.19 -36.90
C LEU A 775 -16.56 28.43 -37.47
N ALA A 776 -15.85 27.67 -36.63
CA ALA A 776 -14.67 26.91 -37.01
C ALA A 776 -15.01 25.66 -37.86
N TRP A 777 -15.64 25.86 -39.01
CA TRP A 777 -15.88 24.83 -40.02
C TRP A 777 -14.66 24.68 -40.94
N PRO A 778 -14.33 23.45 -41.36
CA PRO A 778 -13.34 23.22 -42.40
C PRO A 778 -13.70 23.96 -43.69
N LEU A 779 -12.70 24.55 -44.36
CA LEU A 779 -12.91 25.36 -45.57
C LEU A 779 -13.64 24.59 -46.68
N VAL A 780 -13.41 23.28 -46.79
CA VAL A 780 -14.12 22.41 -47.75
C VAL A 780 -15.63 22.41 -47.53
N LEU A 781 -16.10 22.58 -46.29
CA LEU A 781 -17.52 22.65 -45.97
C LEU A 781 -18.09 24.05 -46.24
N ASN A 782 -17.32 25.11 -46.00
CA ASN A 782 -17.72 26.47 -46.41
C ASN A 782 -17.97 26.52 -47.93
N ASN A 783 -17.00 26.03 -48.72
CA ASN A 783 -17.11 25.99 -50.17
C ASN A 783 -18.23 25.05 -50.65
N PHE A 784 -18.48 23.95 -49.94
CA PHE A 784 -19.59 23.05 -50.22
C PHE A 784 -20.96 23.73 -50.04
N VAL A 785 -21.15 24.48 -48.95
CA VAL A 785 -22.41 25.20 -48.70
C VAL A 785 -22.62 26.32 -49.72
N GLU A 786 -21.56 27.04 -50.09
CA GLU A 786 -21.61 28.02 -51.19
C GLU A 786 -22.03 27.36 -52.51
N TRP A 787 -21.43 26.23 -52.86
CA TRP A 787 -21.79 25.47 -54.05
C TRP A 787 -23.25 25.00 -54.06
N ILE A 788 -23.78 24.54 -52.92
CA ILE A 788 -25.22 24.18 -52.83
C ILE A 788 -26.10 25.41 -53.04
N ARG A 789 -25.77 26.55 -52.41
CA ARG A 789 -26.54 27.79 -52.55
C ARG A 789 -26.56 28.29 -53.99
N GLU A 790 -25.43 28.20 -54.71
CA GLU A 790 -25.36 28.51 -56.14
C GLU A 790 -26.17 27.56 -57.00
N LYS A 791 -26.23 26.27 -56.65
CA LYS A 791 -27.00 25.25 -57.36
C LYS A 791 -28.52 25.36 -57.13
N GLN A 792 -28.92 25.93 -56.00
CA GLN A 792 -30.33 26.17 -55.63
C GLN A 792 -30.87 27.53 -56.10
N ALA A 793 -29.99 28.51 -56.36
CA ALA A 793 -30.31 29.82 -56.93
C ALA A 793 -30.55 29.72 -58.45
#